data_AF-A0A432Z917-F1
#
_entry.id   AF-A0A432Z917-F1
#
_cell.length_a   1.000
_cell.length_b   1.000
_cell.length_c   1.000
_cell.angle_alpha   90.00
_cell.angle_beta   90.00
_cell.angle_gamma   90.00
#
_symmetry.space_group_name_H-M   'P 1'
#
loop_
_entity.id
_entity.type
_entity.pdbx_description
1 polymer ?
#
loop_
_entity_poly.entity_id
_entity_poly.type
_entity_poly.pdbx_seq_one_letter_code
_entity_poly.pdbx_strand_id
1 'polypeptide(L)'
;MTSKRKQNKGFTFVEVLVALIIIAVGVAGLVSMQRLFLQSSTRAAERVAAMEIAQEKLEELRFTPYASLAAGSSTKIKQGKTYQLAWTITGQYLVSGAWVPAGSASVPSPLPPEPDAKAVGITVSWTERAGTAEDLTMGAWLNSVEARDGGLAVTQPSTRQQPTVTYNPGAAPEVVAIELTDDDDAQSYFVKETTKPAPEVERRGDKLQVRFDTVTYDEATQTQRIEDFVTVNCSCRFQGISDQGKTPARLVLEGDHLVLDPNGSQNTTKMVGVPADTNQPELCTICCRDHHDSTEMVRAGTVYRQEGFFSRLPSGDHRHFTNVNGYLQQAGIDDVYEESCRLRRVDGYYVAYPDWRLQAVTVMSSQYLVNSATNENYADYVRDVVRAAVLGQSVPTQPNNRDIEVVPGAYQLIGRGVYVDTMSTSHLQRVRDAIAAGDSDWLTKVPLYEVNLTLLGDWESSNTYAGPVTSEPIETIVDPENNYYGTYSRGRLQALFGGAATISMEVGAGNASILDSAPIHPYEQGVTYANSMLVTIDDDDTDDVPLYSVTGEVNCLFYKVKGNSGSWESCKSNDFRYLTINSSEPNVTCEFQTIGNTATASYSCPGIREGTSLSVTFGYTSGNATLTPSSVSVQSINENVIQNIELRIN
;
A
#
# COMPACT_ATOMS: atom_id res chain seq x y z
N MET A 1 -62.04 90.33 56.47
CA MET A 1 -60.65 89.80 56.39
C MET A 1 -60.27 89.23 57.74
N THR A 2 -59.80 87.98 57.80
CA THR A 2 -59.25 87.37 59.02
C THR A 2 -57.98 86.60 58.66
N SER A 3 -56.83 87.12 59.09
CA SER A 3 -55.52 86.52 58.85
C SER A 3 -55.34 85.25 59.69
N LYS A 4 -55.18 84.09 59.05
CA LYS A 4 -54.74 82.87 59.73
C LYS A 4 -53.23 82.90 59.91
N ARG A 5 -52.75 83.15 61.14
CA ARG A 5 -51.36 82.86 61.54
C ARG A 5 -51.06 81.38 61.28
N LYS A 6 -50.09 81.09 60.40
CA LYS A 6 -49.48 79.75 60.34
C LYS A 6 -48.73 79.50 61.65
N GLN A 7 -49.08 78.43 62.36
CA GLN A 7 -48.28 77.92 63.47
C GLN A 7 -47.12 77.09 62.89
N ASN A 8 -45.90 77.61 62.98
CA ASN A 8 -44.71 76.80 62.74
C ASN A 8 -44.55 75.84 63.93
N LYS A 9 -44.96 74.58 63.77
CA LYS A 9 -44.68 73.53 64.76
C LYS A 9 -43.20 73.18 64.70
N GLY A 10 -42.49 73.36 65.80
CA GLY A 10 -41.12 72.84 65.95
C GLY A 10 -41.14 71.33 66.14
N PHE A 11 -40.06 70.66 65.74
CA PHE A 11 -39.88 69.21 65.95
C PHE A 11 -39.76 68.89 67.43
N THR A 12 -40.29 67.74 67.83
CA THR A 12 -40.09 67.21 69.19
C THR A 12 -38.72 66.55 69.30
N PHE A 13 -38.10 66.57 70.49
CA PHE A 13 -36.79 65.95 70.72
C PHE A 13 -36.80 64.43 70.42
N VAL A 14 -37.95 63.78 70.64
CA VAL A 14 -38.18 62.36 70.32
C VAL A 14 -38.20 62.11 68.81
N GLU A 15 -38.81 62.98 67.99
CA GLU A 15 -38.75 62.88 66.52
C GLU A 15 -37.31 62.94 66.00
N VAL A 16 -36.50 63.86 66.52
CA VAL A 16 -35.09 63.99 66.11
C VAL A 16 -34.29 62.75 66.52
N LEU A 17 -34.53 62.19 67.71
CA LEU A 17 -33.91 60.94 68.15
C LEU A 17 -34.27 59.75 67.24
N VAL A 18 -35.56 59.59 66.93
CA VAL A 18 -36.05 58.51 66.06
C VAL A 18 -35.52 58.66 64.63
N ALA A 19 -35.50 59.88 64.08
CA ALA A 19 -34.92 60.15 62.78
C ALA A 19 -33.42 59.82 62.73
N LEU A 20 -32.65 60.17 63.76
CA LEU A 20 -31.23 59.82 63.87
C LEU A 20 -31.00 58.31 63.91
N ILE A 21 -31.83 57.55 64.64
CA ILE A 21 -31.72 56.08 64.70
C ILE A 21 -32.04 55.45 63.33
N ILE A 22 -33.10 55.92 62.64
CA ILE A 22 -33.46 55.42 61.31
C ILE A 22 -32.34 55.71 60.29
N ILE A 23 -31.76 56.92 60.33
CA ILE A 23 -30.63 57.30 59.47
C ILE A 23 -29.39 56.44 59.81
N ALA A 24 -29.08 56.21 61.08
CA ALA A 24 -27.94 55.38 61.49
C ALA A 24 -28.06 53.93 61.00
N VAL A 25 -29.24 53.32 61.12
CA VAL A 25 -29.51 51.96 60.62
C VAL A 25 -29.47 51.93 59.08
N GLY A 26 -30.06 52.92 58.41
CA GLY A 26 -30.04 53.02 56.95
C GLY A 26 -28.63 53.16 56.36
N VAL A 27 -27.80 54.02 56.97
CA VAL A 27 -26.39 54.20 56.57
C VAL A 27 -25.57 52.93 56.87
N ALA A 28 -25.77 52.29 58.02
CA ALA A 28 -25.08 51.04 58.35
C ALA A 28 -25.42 49.91 57.35
N GLY A 29 -26.69 49.78 56.95
CA GLY A 29 -27.12 48.83 55.92
C GLY A 29 -26.47 49.12 54.56
N LEU A 30 -26.45 50.39 54.14
CA LEU A 30 -25.85 50.81 52.87
C LEU A 30 -24.34 50.57 52.82
N VAL A 31 -23.61 50.88 53.89
CA VAL A 31 -22.16 50.60 54.00
C VAL A 31 -21.87 49.10 53.95
N SER A 32 -22.72 48.27 54.59
CA SER A 32 -22.59 46.81 54.54
C SER A 32 -22.80 46.26 53.12
N MET A 33 -23.82 46.74 52.41
CA MET A 33 -24.07 46.35 51.01
C MET A 33 -22.95 46.82 50.07
N GLN A 34 -22.44 48.04 50.23
CA GLN A 34 -21.29 48.54 49.46
C GLN A 34 -20.04 47.68 49.68
N ARG A 35 -19.77 47.25 50.91
CA ARG A 35 -18.65 46.35 51.23
C ARG A 35 -18.80 44.98 50.53
N LEU A 36 -20.00 44.38 50.61
CA LEU A 36 -20.28 43.09 49.96
C LEU A 36 -20.18 43.19 48.42
N PHE A 37 -20.70 44.28 47.84
CA PHE A 37 -20.59 44.53 46.40
C PHE A 37 -19.13 44.66 45.95
N LEU A 38 -18.30 45.42 46.67
CA LEU A 38 -16.87 45.55 46.38
C LEU A 38 -16.14 44.20 46.50
N GLN A 39 -16.42 43.42 47.55
CA GLN A 39 -15.83 42.07 47.71
C GLN A 39 -16.22 41.13 46.56
N SER A 40 -17.52 41.09 46.21
CA SER A 40 -18.03 40.30 45.08
C SER A 40 -17.40 40.71 43.75
N SER A 41 -17.28 42.02 43.51
CA SER A 41 -16.63 42.58 42.31
C SER A 41 -15.15 42.21 42.24
N THR A 42 -14.40 42.29 43.35
CA THR A 42 -13.00 41.84 43.36
C THR A 42 -12.85 40.34 43.08
N ARG A 43 -13.72 39.49 43.64
CA ARG A 43 -13.70 38.05 43.37
C ARG A 43 -14.00 37.72 41.91
N ALA A 44 -14.96 38.40 41.31
CA ALA A 44 -15.27 38.25 39.89
C ALA A 44 -14.07 38.67 39.02
N ALA A 45 -13.43 39.81 39.32
CA ALA A 45 -12.24 40.27 38.59
C ALA A 45 -11.05 39.30 38.71
N GLU A 46 -10.81 38.74 39.90
CA GLU A 46 -9.76 37.75 40.12
C GLU A 46 -10.00 36.44 39.36
N ARG A 47 -11.25 35.96 39.29
CA ARG A 47 -11.62 34.77 38.51
C ARG A 47 -11.54 35.01 36.99
N VAL A 48 -11.92 36.20 36.51
CA VAL A 48 -11.73 36.59 35.10
C VAL A 48 -10.24 36.62 34.76
N ALA A 49 -9.40 37.23 35.59
CA ALA A 49 -7.95 37.25 35.40
C ALA A 49 -7.33 35.83 35.38
N ALA A 50 -7.80 34.92 36.23
CA ALA A 50 -7.37 33.52 36.23
C ALA A 50 -7.79 32.77 34.95
N MET A 51 -9.03 32.98 34.48
CA MET A 51 -9.52 32.41 33.22
C MET A 51 -8.70 32.91 32.03
N GLU A 52 -8.43 34.20 31.95
CA GLU A 52 -7.61 34.78 30.88
C GLU A 52 -6.18 34.22 30.89
N ILE A 53 -5.57 33.99 32.06
CA ILE A 53 -4.23 33.35 32.18
C ILE A 53 -4.27 31.91 31.68
N ALA A 54 -5.31 31.15 32.01
CA ALA A 54 -5.47 29.78 31.56
C ALA A 54 -5.71 29.70 30.04
N GLN A 55 -6.48 30.64 29.47
CA GLN A 55 -6.72 30.76 28.03
C GLN A 55 -5.45 31.18 27.28
N GLU A 56 -4.71 32.17 27.78
CA GLU A 56 -3.41 32.59 27.24
C GLU A 56 -2.45 31.39 27.13
N LYS A 57 -2.38 30.55 28.17
CA LYS A 57 -1.54 29.35 28.14
C LYS A 57 -2.05 28.26 27.21
N LEU A 58 -3.37 28.09 27.09
CA LEU A 58 -3.94 27.14 26.14
C LEU A 58 -3.59 27.52 24.70
N GLU A 59 -3.72 28.80 24.33
CA GLU A 59 -3.32 29.29 23.01
C GLU A 59 -1.82 29.14 22.76
N GLU A 60 -0.95 29.40 23.76
CA GLU A 60 0.49 29.14 23.65
C GLU A 60 0.79 27.67 23.32
N LEU A 61 0.10 26.72 23.97
CA LEU A 61 0.25 25.29 23.69
C LEU A 61 -0.28 24.94 22.29
N ARG A 62 -1.36 25.56 21.81
CA ARG A 62 -1.91 25.32 20.46
C ARG A 62 -0.95 25.70 19.33
N PHE A 63 -0.05 26.67 19.53
CA PHE A 63 0.99 27.06 18.57
C PHE A 63 2.35 26.40 18.81
N THR A 64 2.43 25.49 19.78
CA THR A 64 3.63 24.65 20.00
C THR A 64 3.53 23.41 19.10
N PRO A 65 4.59 23.01 18.37
CA PRO A 65 4.58 21.78 17.57
C PRO A 65 4.16 20.57 18.41
N TYR A 66 3.29 19.72 17.86
CA TYR A 66 2.61 18.66 18.63
C TYR A 66 3.58 17.74 19.39
N ALA A 67 4.68 17.34 18.75
CA ALA A 67 5.73 16.53 19.35
C ALA A 67 6.43 17.23 20.55
N SER A 68 6.52 18.56 20.53
CA SER A 68 7.19 19.39 21.54
C SER A 68 6.30 19.78 22.73
N LEU A 69 5.04 19.32 22.78
CA LEU A 69 4.13 19.60 23.89
C LEU A 69 4.61 18.92 25.18
N ALA A 70 5.00 19.73 26.17
CA ALA A 70 5.51 19.27 27.47
C ALA A 70 4.76 19.91 28.65
N ALA A 71 4.62 19.15 29.74
CA ALA A 71 4.08 19.62 31.01
C ALA A 71 5.00 20.69 31.65
N GLY A 72 4.46 21.54 32.51
CA GLY A 72 5.25 22.58 33.16
C GLY A 72 4.47 23.48 34.13
N SER A 73 5.15 24.50 34.62
CA SER A 73 4.57 25.51 35.53
C SER A 73 5.20 26.87 35.34
N SER A 74 4.48 27.92 35.71
CA SER A 74 4.89 29.32 35.61
C SER A 74 4.18 30.17 36.67
N THR A 75 4.73 31.34 36.99
CA THR A 75 4.07 32.33 37.84
C THR A 75 3.71 33.55 36.98
N LYS A 76 2.44 33.94 36.99
CA LYS A 76 1.92 35.09 36.22
C LYS A 76 1.45 36.18 37.19
N ILE A 77 1.73 37.44 36.86
CA ILE A 77 1.27 38.60 37.65
C ILE A 77 0.26 39.38 36.81
N LYS A 78 -0.97 39.54 37.31
CA LYS A 78 -2.04 40.28 36.63
C LYS A 78 -2.74 41.19 37.63
N GLN A 79 -2.92 42.46 37.25
CA GLN A 79 -3.51 43.51 38.12
C GLN A 79 -2.83 43.64 39.51
N GLY A 80 -1.51 43.40 39.58
CA GLY A 80 -0.74 43.44 40.84
C GLY A 80 -0.91 42.21 41.75
N LYS A 81 -1.62 41.18 41.29
CA LYS A 81 -1.83 39.92 42.01
C LYS A 81 -1.05 38.78 41.32
N THR A 82 -0.49 37.89 42.14
CA THR A 82 0.26 36.71 41.70
C THR A 82 -0.66 35.49 41.56
N TYR A 83 -0.53 34.79 40.43
CA TYR A 83 -1.21 33.55 40.10
C TYR A 83 -0.16 32.47 39.80
N GLN A 84 -0.36 31.28 40.33
CA GLN A 84 0.45 30.10 40.00
C GLN A 84 -0.24 29.32 38.90
N LEU A 85 0.44 29.11 37.78
CA LEU A 85 -0.05 28.41 36.60
C LEU A 85 0.72 27.09 36.49
N ALA A 86 0.00 25.97 36.39
CA ALA A 86 0.56 24.66 36.09
C ALA A 86 -0.21 24.04 34.93
N TRP A 87 0.45 23.23 34.10
CA TRP A 87 -0.20 22.46 33.05
C TRP A 87 0.40 21.07 32.93
N THR A 88 -0.46 20.07 32.77
CA THR A 88 -0.10 18.68 32.47
C THR A 88 -0.33 18.39 30.98
N ILE A 89 0.47 17.48 30.43
CA ILE A 89 0.31 16.92 29.08
C ILE A 89 0.36 15.41 29.23
N THR A 90 -0.69 14.72 28.81
CA THR A 90 -0.79 13.25 28.87
C THR A 90 -1.11 12.71 27.48
N GLY A 91 -0.24 11.85 26.94
CA GLY A 91 -0.52 11.14 25.68
C GLY A 91 -1.67 10.15 25.83
N GLN A 92 -2.58 10.15 24.87
CA GLN A 92 -3.81 9.37 24.82
C GLN A 92 -3.94 8.69 23.46
N TYR A 93 -4.25 7.40 23.49
CA TYR A 93 -4.40 6.54 22.32
C TYR A 93 -5.87 6.13 22.19
N LEU A 94 -6.38 6.07 20.97
CA LEU A 94 -7.77 5.69 20.69
C LEU A 94 -7.83 4.19 20.37
N VAL A 95 -8.33 3.37 21.30
CA VAL A 95 -8.44 1.90 21.12
C VAL A 95 -9.87 1.45 21.32
N SER A 96 -10.40 0.67 20.36
CA SER A 96 -11.76 0.11 20.39
C SER A 96 -12.88 1.13 20.71
N GLY A 97 -12.67 2.40 20.34
CA GLY A 97 -13.60 3.48 20.70
C GLY A 97 -13.50 3.95 22.16
N ALA A 98 -12.31 3.92 22.77
CA ALA A 98 -12.01 4.52 24.06
C ALA A 98 -10.64 5.21 24.04
N TRP A 99 -10.50 6.32 24.77
CA TRP A 99 -9.21 7.00 24.96
C TRP A 99 -8.48 6.41 26.17
N VAL A 100 -7.26 5.93 25.97
CA VAL A 100 -6.43 5.31 27.02
C VAL A 100 -5.04 5.95 27.09
N PRO A 101 -4.49 6.21 28.29
CA PRO A 101 -3.15 6.76 28.43
C PRO A 101 -2.07 5.70 28.13
N ALA A 102 -0.87 6.17 27.79
CA ALA A 102 0.32 5.32 27.70
C ALA A 102 0.48 4.44 28.95
N GLY A 103 0.68 3.13 28.75
CA GLY A 103 0.82 2.15 29.84
C GLY A 103 -0.50 1.51 30.34
N SER A 104 -1.65 1.81 29.73
CA SER A 104 -2.86 0.99 29.91
C SER A 104 -2.66 -0.41 29.30
N ALA A 105 -3.28 -1.44 29.88
CA ALA A 105 -3.23 -2.81 29.35
C ALA A 105 -3.95 -2.97 27.98
N SER A 106 -4.67 -1.94 27.53
CA SER A 106 -5.43 -1.90 26.29
C SER A 106 -4.88 -0.91 25.26
N VAL A 107 -3.61 -0.49 25.36
CA VAL A 107 -2.97 0.31 24.30
C VAL A 107 -2.65 -0.55 23.07
N PRO A 108 -2.49 0.02 21.86
CA PRO A 108 -2.01 -0.74 20.72
C PRO A 108 -0.58 -1.24 20.97
N SER A 109 -0.24 -2.41 20.41
CA SER A 109 1.09 -2.99 20.44
C SER A 109 1.57 -3.24 19.00
N PRO A 110 2.71 -2.68 18.56
CA PRO A 110 3.55 -1.71 19.28
C PRO A 110 2.83 -0.39 19.56
N LEU A 111 3.24 0.31 20.62
CA LEU A 111 2.68 1.60 20.98
C LEU A 111 3.10 2.66 19.94
N PRO A 112 2.16 3.39 19.29
CA PRO A 112 2.55 4.41 18.32
C PRO A 112 3.46 5.49 18.95
N PRO A 113 4.53 5.91 18.25
CA PRO A 113 5.56 6.78 18.82
C PRO A 113 5.05 8.19 19.16
N GLU A 114 4.01 8.66 18.47
CA GLU A 114 3.21 9.82 18.86
C GLU A 114 1.78 9.35 19.23
N PRO A 115 1.20 9.84 20.33
CA PRO A 115 -0.19 9.53 20.70
C PRO A 115 -1.20 10.23 19.79
N ASP A 116 -2.36 9.60 19.58
CA ASP A 116 -3.47 10.11 18.76
C ASP A 116 -3.98 11.49 19.24
N ALA A 117 -3.96 11.71 20.56
CA ALA A 117 -4.21 13.02 21.18
C ALA A 117 -3.35 13.23 22.43
N LYS A 118 -3.19 14.49 22.83
CA LYS A 118 -2.58 14.91 24.10
C LYS A 118 -3.64 15.63 24.94
N ALA A 119 -4.03 15.02 26.05
CA ALA A 119 -4.92 15.63 27.04
C ALA A 119 -4.14 16.66 27.87
N VAL A 120 -4.70 17.86 27.97
CA VAL A 120 -4.09 19.02 28.62
C VAL A 120 -4.91 19.41 29.84
N GLY A 121 -4.30 19.45 31.02
CA GLY A 121 -4.94 19.94 32.25
C GLY A 121 -4.25 21.20 32.74
N ILE A 122 -4.87 22.37 32.57
CA ILE A 122 -4.33 23.67 33.01
C ILE A 122 -4.96 24.03 34.36
N THR A 123 -4.15 24.38 35.36
CA THR A 123 -4.59 24.83 36.69
C THR A 123 -4.00 26.21 36.98
N VAL A 124 -4.84 27.16 37.38
CA VAL A 124 -4.44 28.49 37.84
C VAL A 124 -4.90 28.69 39.28
N SER A 125 -3.97 28.80 40.21
CA SER A 125 -4.24 28.96 41.65
C SER A 125 -3.80 30.33 42.16
N TRP A 126 -4.57 30.91 43.08
CA TRP A 126 -4.27 32.20 43.72
C TRP A 126 -4.82 32.27 45.14
N THR A 127 -4.41 33.28 45.90
CA THR A 127 -4.91 33.51 47.27
C THR A 127 -5.78 34.76 47.30
N GLU A 128 -7.05 34.66 47.69
CA GLU A 128 -7.95 35.81 47.92
C GLU A 128 -7.35 36.81 48.91
N ARG A 129 -7.83 38.06 48.88
CA ARG A 129 -7.47 39.10 49.89
C ARG A 129 -7.74 38.66 51.35
N ALA A 130 -8.63 37.69 51.57
CA ALA A 130 -8.94 37.13 52.88
C ALA A 130 -7.99 36.00 53.35
N GLY A 131 -7.02 35.58 52.52
CA GLY A 131 -6.09 34.49 52.82
C GLY A 131 -6.54 33.10 52.34
N THR A 132 -7.76 32.96 51.83
CA THR A 132 -8.27 31.71 51.23
C THR A 132 -7.55 31.40 49.93
N ALA A 133 -7.10 30.15 49.74
CA ALA A 133 -6.62 29.68 48.43
C ALA A 133 -7.82 29.30 47.53
N GLU A 134 -7.75 29.70 46.27
CA GLU A 134 -8.72 29.38 45.21
C GLU A 134 -7.95 28.86 43.99
N ASP A 135 -8.59 28.01 43.19
CA ASP A 135 -8.05 27.50 41.95
C ASP A 135 -9.11 27.45 40.82
N LEU A 136 -8.62 27.46 39.58
CA LEU A 136 -9.40 27.32 38.37
C LEU A 136 -8.71 26.29 37.47
N THR A 137 -9.42 25.19 37.18
CA THR A 137 -8.96 24.14 36.27
C THR A 137 -9.66 24.24 34.92
N MET A 138 -8.91 24.16 33.83
CA MET A 138 -9.41 24.03 32.46
C MET A 138 -8.78 22.80 31.80
N GLY A 139 -9.63 21.91 31.29
CA GLY A 139 -9.22 20.79 30.45
C GLY A 139 -9.32 21.14 28.96
N ALA A 140 -8.42 20.60 28.16
CA ALA A 140 -8.46 20.65 26.70
C ALA A 140 -7.83 19.37 26.10
N TRP A 141 -8.10 19.12 24.82
CA TRP A 141 -7.45 18.05 24.05
C TRP A 141 -6.84 18.65 22.79
N LEU A 142 -5.62 18.22 22.46
CA LEU A 142 -4.88 18.60 21.25
C LEU A 142 -4.61 17.34 20.44
N ASN A 143 -4.74 17.40 19.12
CA ASN A 143 -4.60 16.25 18.22
C ASN A 143 -3.42 16.46 17.25
N SER A 144 -2.91 15.39 16.65
CA SER A 144 -1.75 15.43 15.74
C SER A 144 -2.02 15.99 14.34
N VAL A 145 -3.28 16.07 13.89
CA VAL A 145 -3.67 16.52 12.54
C VAL A 145 -3.88 18.04 12.50
N GLU A 146 -3.24 18.72 11.54
CA GLU A 146 -3.16 20.19 11.53
C GLU A 146 -4.45 20.96 11.20
N ALA A 147 -4.59 22.07 11.93
CA ALA A 147 -5.24 23.34 11.58
C ALA A 147 -6.76 23.42 11.27
N ARG A 148 -7.39 22.49 10.53
CA ARG A 148 -8.77 22.71 10.07
C ARG A 148 -9.87 22.04 10.91
N ASP A 149 -9.64 20.81 11.37
CA ASP A 149 -10.64 20.02 12.11
C ASP A 149 -10.31 19.84 13.60
N GLY A 150 -9.20 20.42 14.08
CA GLY A 150 -8.80 20.49 15.49
C GLY A 150 -9.67 21.44 16.34
N GLY A 151 -10.99 21.37 16.17
CA GLY A 151 -11.97 22.17 16.89
C GLY A 151 -11.88 21.96 18.40
N LEU A 152 -11.95 23.07 19.14
CA LEU A 152 -11.66 23.15 20.57
C LEU A 152 -12.54 22.19 21.41
N ALA A 153 -11.99 21.02 21.73
CA ALA A 153 -12.65 19.98 22.50
C ALA A 153 -12.45 20.22 24.00
N VAL A 154 -13.36 20.98 24.61
CA VAL A 154 -13.48 21.14 26.08
C VAL A 154 -13.93 19.82 26.74
N THR A 155 -14.49 18.92 25.95
CA THR A 155 -14.79 17.52 26.29
C THR A 155 -13.78 16.59 25.62
N GLN A 156 -13.61 15.38 26.15
CA GLN A 156 -12.94 14.28 25.46
C GLN A 156 -13.45 14.16 24.00
N PRO A 157 -12.58 13.99 22.98
CA PRO A 157 -13.02 13.83 21.60
C PRO A 157 -13.95 12.64 21.48
N SER A 158 -15.01 12.77 20.67
CA SER A 158 -15.94 11.66 20.49
C SER A 158 -15.22 10.42 19.99
N THR A 159 -15.55 9.28 20.59
CA THR A 159 -14.98 7.99 20.28
C THR A 159 -15.49 7.54 18.91
N ARG A 160 -14.82 8.00 17.85
CA ARG A 160 -14.97 7.40 16.54
C ARG A 160 -14.52 5.95 16.67
N GLN A 161 -15.30 5.01 16.14
CA GLN A 161 -14.74 3.70 15.84
C GLN A 161 -13.52 3.95 14.96
N GLN A 162 -12.41 3.27 15.24
CA GLN A 162 -11.31 3.23 14.27
C GLN A 162 -11.90 2.78 12.93
N PRO A 163 -11.49 3.38 11.80
CA PRO A 163 -11.96 2.93 10.50
C PRO A 163 -11.41 1.53 10.22
N THR A 164 -12.16 0.49 10.60
CA THR A 164 -11.93 -0.87 10.11
C THR A 164 -12.20 -0.84 8.62
N VAL A 165 -11.14 -0.92 7.83
CA VAL A 165 -11.25 -1.07 6.38
C VAL A 165 -11.35 -2.55 6.11
N THR A 166 -12.58 -3.06 5.98
CA THR A 166 -12.83 -4.44 5.53
C THR A 166 -12.12 -4.65 4.20
N TYR A 167 -11.12 -5.52 4.22
CA TYR A 167 -10.48 -6.03 3.02
C TYR A 167 -11.32 -7.16 2.44
N ASN A 168 -11.47 -7.18 1.11
CA ASN A 168 -12.05 -8.31 0.39
C ASN A 168 -10.91 -9.00 -0.37
N PRO A 169 -10.50 -10.22 0.02
CA PRO A 169 -9.40 -10.92 -0.61
C PRO A 169 -9.54 -11.04 -2.13
N GLY A 170 -8.40 -11.02 -2.82
CA GLY A 170 -8.34 -11.32 -4.24
C GLY A 170 -8.68 -12.79 -4.53
N ALA A 171 -9.04 -13.05 -5.79
CA ALA A 171 -9.27 -14.41 -6.27
C ALA A 171 -8.06 -14.93 -7.04
N ALA A 172 -7.84 -16.25 -6.96
CA ALA A 172 -7.00 -16.97 -7.88
C ALA A 172 -7.61 -16.97 -9.30
N PRO A 173 -6.79 -17.02 -10.37
CA PRO A 173 -5.34 -17.21 -10.38
C PRO A 173 -4.52 -15.91 -10.22
N GLU A 174 -5.13 -14.73 -10.23
CA GLU A 174 -4.42 -13.44 -10.15
C GLU A 174 -3.82 -13.16 -8.78
N VAL A 175 -4.49 -13.60 -7.72
CA VAL A 175 -4.06 -13.43 -6.33
C VAL A 175 -3.94 -14.78 -5.65
N VAL A 176 -2.87 -14.95 -4.89
CA VAL A 176 -2.65 -16.10 -4.02
C VAL A 176 -2.49 -15.58 -2.59
N ALA A 177 -3.33 -16.08 -1.70
CA ALA A 177 -3.23 -15.84 -0.28
C ALA A 177 -2.13 -16.74 0.32
N ILE A 178 -1.14 -16.14 0.99
CA ILE A 178 -0.13 -16.85 1.75
C ILE A 178 -0.38 -16.59 3.23
N GLU A 179 -0.85 -17.59 3.96
CA GLU A 179 -1.08 -17.47 5.40
C GLU A 179 0.26 -17.53 6.13
N LEU A 180 0.48 -16.58 7.04
CA LEU A 180 1.72 -16.33 7.75
C LEU A 180 1.85 -17.11 9.07
N THR A 181 0.84 -17.91 9.38
CA THR A 181 0.75 -18.80 10.53
C THR A 181 0.84 -20.24 10.02
N ASP A 182 1.77 -21.00 10.58
CA ASP A 182 2.09 -22.41 10.28
C ASP A 182 1.38 -23.31 11.32
N ASP A 183 0.04 -23.26 11.35
CA ASP A 183 -0.84 -23.98 12.27
C ASP A 183 -2.27 -24.11 11.68
N ASP A 184 -2.60 -25.29 11.14
CA ASP A 184 -3.90 -25.58 10.49
C ASP A 184 -5.12 -25.47 11.43
N ASP A 185 -4.92 -25.54 12.76
CA ASP A 185 -6.00 -25.43 13.76
C ASP A 185 -6.28 -23.96 14.16
N ALA A 186 -5.47 -23.00 13.69
CA ALA A 186 -5.53 -21.60 14.08
C ALA A 186 -6.86 -20.92 13.71
N GLN A 187 -7.58 -20.42 14.72
CA GLN A 187 -8.86 -19.72 14.54
C GLN A 187 -8.72 -18.21 14.21
N SER A 188 -7.49 -17.73 14.07
CA SER A 188 -7.15 -16.36 13.73
C SER A 188 -5.68 -16.32 13.28
N TYR A 189 -5.45 -15.85 12.06
CA TYR A 189 -4.11 -15.80 11.48
C TYR A 189 -3.95 -14.56 10.59
N PHE A 190 -2.69 -14.24 10.29
CA PHE A 190 -2.37 -13.21 9.30
C PHE A 190 -2.26 -13.84 7.92
N VAL A 191 -2.86 -13.20 6.91
CA VAL A 191 -2.67 -13.52 5.50
C VAL A 191 -1.89 -12.42 4.84
N LYS A 192 -0.97 -12.78 3.95
CA LYS A 192 -0.30 -11.86 3.04
C LYS A 192 -0.60 -12.27 1.61
N GLU A 193 -1.12 -11.33 0.84
CA GLU A 193 -1.30 -11.48 -0.59
C GLU A 193 -0.75 -10.23 -1.27
N THR A 194 -0.03 -10.42 -2.38
CA THR A 194 0.13 -9.30 -3.31
C THR A 194 -1.22 -9.12 -3.98
N THR A 195 -1.74 -7.89 -3.95
CA THR A 195 -2.97 -7.52 -4.68
C THR A 195 -2.89 -8.03 -6.11
N LYS A 196 -4.03 -8.23 -6.78
CA LYS A 196 -4.07 -8.56 -8.22
C LYS A 196 -3.04 -7.65 -8.87
N PRO A 197 -1.87 -8.20 -9.29
CA PRO A 197 -0.77 -7.34 -9.61
C PRO A 197 -1.21 -6.71 -10.90
N ALA A 198 -1.53 -5.44 -10.75
CA ALA A 198 -1.87 -4.53 -11.78
C ALA A 198 -0.58 -3.75 -11.99
N PRO A 199 0.49 -4.36 -12.58
CA PRO A 199 1.67 -3.64 -12.97
C PRO A 199 1.17 -2.54 -13.88
N GLU A 200 1.04 -1.34 -13.33
CA GLU A 200 0.84 -0.14 -14.13
C GLU A 200 2.18 0.07 -14.82
N VAL A 201 2.37 -0.71 -15.89
CA VAL A 201 3.47 -0.56 -16.81
C VAL A 201 3.26 0.80 -17.43
N GLU A 202 4.09 1.76 -17.06
CA GLU A 202 4.19 3.04 -17.77
C GLU A 202 5.50 3.02 -18.55
N ARG A 203 5.41 3.01 -19.89
CA ARG A 203 6.57 3.25 -20.75
C ARG A 203 6.69 4.73 -21.10
N ARG A 204 7.86 5.31 -20.84
CA ARG A 204 8.26 6.63 -21.33
C ARG A 204 9.64 6.54 -21.96
N GLY A 205 9.69 6.77 -23.27
CA GLY A 205 10.89 6.42 -24.06
C GLY A 205 11.10 4.91 -24.08
N ASP A 206 12.31 4.48 -23.74
CA ASP A 206 12.70 3.09 -23.50
C ASP A 206 12.51 2.66 -22.04
N LYS A 207 12.21 3.60 -21.13
CA LYS A 207 12.11 3.34 -19.70
C LYS A 207 10.73 2.85 -19.28
N LEU A 208 10.73 1.95 -18.31
CA LEU A 208 9.59 1.25 -17.74
C LEU A 208 9.47 1.55 -16.25
N GLN A 209 8.23 1.71 -15.81
CA GLN A 209 7.81 1.77 -14.42
C GLN A 209 6.78 0.67 -14.21
N VAL A 210 6.86 -0.06 -13.09
CA VAL A 210 5.95 -1.17 -12.74
C VAL A 210 5.49 -1.03 -11.30
N ARG A 211 4.18 -0.96 -11.05
CA ARG A 211 3.58 -0.75 -9.72
C ARG A 211 2.76 -1.95 -9.23
N PHE A 212 2.87 -2.33 -7.96
CA PHE A 212 1.94 -3.26 -7.31
C PHE A 212 1.87 -3.05 -5.80
N ASP A 213 0.73 -3.38 -5.20
CA ASP A 213 0.53 -3.31 -3.75
C ASP A 213 0.62 -4.71 -3.14
N THR A 214 1.25 -4.85 -1.98
CA THR A 214 1.13 -6.05 -1.14
C THR A 214 0.31 -5.74 0.11
N VAL A 215 -0.71 -6.55 0.39
CA VAL A 215 -1.58 -6.41 1.57
C VAL A 215 -1.25 -7.52 2.56
N THR A 216 -1.14 -7.16 3.82
CA THR A 216 -1.15 -8.11 4.94
C THR A 216 -2.35 -7.79 5.81
N TYR A 217 -3.22 -8.76 6.05
CA TYR A 217 -4.42 -8.58 6.87
C TYR A 217 -4.56 -9.69 7.91
N ASP A 218 -5.11 -9.34 9.07
CA ASP A 218 -5.57 -10.31 10.08
C ASP A 218 -6.97 -10.79 9.67
N GLU A 219 -7.20 -12.10 9.57
CA GLU A 219 -8.47 -12.65 9.08
C GLU A 219 -9.65 -12.30 10.02
N ALA A 220 -9.43 -12.39 11.34
CA ALA A 220 -10.47 -12.26 12.36
C ALA A 220 -10.98 -10.81 12.55
N THR A 221 -10.11 -9.81 12.35
CA THR A 221 -10.40 -8.38 12.53
C THR A 221 -10.43 -7.60 11.22
N GLN A 222 -9.95 -8.18 10.13
CA GLN A 222 -9.73 -7.54 8.83
C GLN A 222 -8.82 -6.30 8.90
N THR A 223 -7.95 -6.22 9.91
CA THR A 223 -7.00 -5.11 10.05
C THR A 223 -5.88 -5.26 9.02
N GLN A 224 -5.76 -4.30 8.10
CA GLN A 224 -4.84 -4.36 6.97
C GLN A 224 -3.61 -3.44 7.09
N ARG A 225 -2.47 -3.90 6.56
CA ARG A 225 -1.28 -3.11 6.21
C ARG A 225 -1.05 -3.21 4.70
N ILE A 226 -0.93 -2.07 4.03
CA ILE A 226 -0.66 -1.99 2.59
C ILE A 226 0.78 -1.54 2.36
N GLU A 227 1.45 -2.16 1.40
CA GLU A 227 2.81 -1.88 0.96
C GLU A 227 2.79 -1.59 -0.55
N ASP A 228 2.59 -0.32 -0.94
CA ASP A 228 2.62 0.17 -2.32
C ASP A 228 4.07 0.25 -2.81
N PHE A 229 4.42 -0.60 -3.80
CA PHE A 229 5.73 -0.66 -4.42
C PHE A 229 5.70 -0.22 -5.88
N VAL A 230 6.75 0.49 -6.28
CA VAL A 230 7.06 0.77 -7.68
C VAL A 230 8.49 0.38 -7.98
N THR A 231 8.72 -0.27 -9.12
CA THR A 231 10.07 -0.52 -9.65
C THR A 231 10.23 0.28 -10.94
N VAL A 232 11.37 0.96 -11.13
CA VAL A 232 11.68 1.76 -12.33
C VAL A 232 13.06 1.43 -12.87
N ASN A 233 13.26 1.54 -14.19
CA ASN A 233 14.60 1.75 -14.76
C ASN A 233 14.77 3.20 -15.25
N CYS A 234 16.02 3.67 -15.22
CA CYS A 234 16.37 5.07 -15.43
C CYS A 234 17.75 5.18 -16.07
N SER A 235 17.92 6.11 -17.01
CA SER A 235 19.25 6.58 -17.42
C SER A 235 19.63 7.76 -16.53
N CYS A 236 20.69 7.62 -15.75
CA CYS A 236 21.14 8.59 -14.75
C CYS A 236 22.52 9.17 -15.13
N ARG A 237 22.87 10.30 -14.50
CA ARG A 237 24.19 10.94 -14.54
C ARG A 237 24.65 11.29 -13.13
N PHE A 238 25.92 11.14 -12.82
CA PHE A 238 26.45 11.54 -11.53
C PHE A 238 26.37 13.07 -11.35
N GLN A 239 25.97 13.51 -10.16
CA GLN A 239 25.98 14.92 -9.76
C GLN A 239 27.14 15.23 -8.79
N GLY A 240 27.59 14.23 -8.03
CA GLY A 240 28.71 14.34 -7.09
C GLY A 240 28.31 13.97 -5.66
N ILE A 241 29.16 14.33 -4.70
CA ILE A 241 28.87 14.09 -3.28
C ILE A 241 27.92 15.15 -2.73
N SER A 242 26.82 14.72 -2.10
CA SER A 242 25.76 15.58 -1.56
C SER A 242 25.25 15.04 -0.22
N ASP A 243 24.75 15.93 0.65
CA ASP A 243 24.04 15.60 1.90
C ASP A 243 22.53 15.40 1.72
N GLN A 244 22.05 15.47 0.46
CA GLN A 244 20.64 15.28 0.08
C GLN A 244 20.31 13.84 -0.35
N GLY A 245 21.31 12.96 -0.49
CA GLY A 245 21.08 11.54 -0.75
C GLY A 245 20.57 10.82 0.50
N LYS A 246 19.75 9.79 0.34
CA LYS A 246 19.10 9.10 1.48
C LYS A 246 19.61 7.68 1.74
N THR A 247 19.40 7.16 2.95
CA THR A 247 19.51 5.73 3.25
C THR A 247 18.27 4.97 2.73
N PRO A 248 18.38 3.67 2.39
CA PRO A 248 17.21 2.89 1.97
C PRO A 248 16.17 2.85 3.09
N ALA A 249 14.89 3.04 2.75
CA ALA A 249 13.83 2.58 3.63
C ALA A 249 13.75 1.04 3.58
N ARG A 250 13.43 0.41 4.70
CA ARG A 250 13.27 -1.06 4.80
C ARG A 250 12.36 -1.41 5.96
N LEU A 251 11.96 -2.68 6.03
CA LEU A 251 11.36 -3.25 7.23
C LEU A 251 12.45 -3.79 8.17
N VAL A 252 12.22 -3.67 9.47
CA VAL A 252 13.00 -4.28 10.55
C VAL A 252 12.06 -4.91 11.58
N LEU A 253 12.54 -5.88 12.34
CA LEU A 253 11.78 -6.52 13.40
C LEU A 253 11.89 -5.75 14.73
N GLU A 254 10.77 -5.23 15.23
CA GLU A 254 10.64 -4.65 16.56
C GLU A 254 9.66 -5.48 17.39
N GLY A 255 10.13 -6.00 18.53
CA GLY A 255 9.44 -7.11 19.21
C GLY A 255 9.36 -8.31 18.26
N ASP A 256 8.12 -8.69 17.94
CA ASP A 256 7.75 -9.76 17.00
C ASP A 256 7.06 -9.22 15.73
N HIS A 257 7.04 -7.91 15.51
CA HIS A 257 6.36 -7.28 14.37
C HIS A 257 7.33 -6.57 13.42
N LEU A 258 7.07 -6.68 12.12
CA LEU A 258 7.77 -5.89 11.10
C LEU A 258 7.28 -4.44 11.10
N VAL A 259 8.20 -3.52 11.36
CA VAL A 259 7.98 -2.05 11.33
C VAL A 259 8.92 -1.41 10.31
N LEU A 260 8.61 -0.18 9.87
CA LEU A 260 9.53 0.62 9.07
C LEU A 260 10.76 0.99 9.91
N ASP A 261 11.97 0.83 9.36
CA ASP A 261 13.20 1.23 10.05
C ASP A 261 13.22 2.75 10.30
N PRO A 262 13.25 3.23 11.56
CA PRO A 262 13.31 4.66 11.84
C PRO A 262 14.60 5.33 11.33
N ASN A 263 15.61 4.54 10.98
CA ASN A 263 16.87 4.99 10.37
C ASN A 263 16.89 4.86 8.83
N GLY A 264 15.79 4.41 8.23
CA GLY A 264 15.59 4.42 6.78
C GLY A 264 15.21 5.82 6.27
N SER A 265 15.47 6.10 4.98
CA SER A 265 15.19 7.39 4.32
C SER A 265 15.82 8.62 4.97
N GLN A 266 16.87 8.43 5.77
CA GLN A 266 17.61 9.49 6.44
C GLN A 266 18.61 10.12 5.47
N ASN A 267 18.74 11.45 5.50
CA ASN A 267 19.77 12.15 4.73
C ASN A 267 21.17 11.71 5.16
N THR A 268 22.05 11.49 4.19
CA THR A 268 23.44 11.06 4.40
C THR A 268 24.35 11.65 3.32
N THR A 269 25.62 11.90 3.67
CA THR A 269 26.61 12.44 2.72
C THR A 269 27.19 11.32 1.86
N LYS A 270 26.79 11.25 0.59
CA LYS A 270 27.24 10.20 -0.35
C LYS A 270 27.19 10.68 -1.80
N MET A 271 27.57 9.82 -2.75
CA MET A 271 27.32 10.07 -4.17
C MET A 271 25.82 10.18 -4.44
N VAL A 272 25.43 11.12 -5.29
CA VAL A 272 24.07 11.23 -5.83
C VAL A 272 24.14 11.50 -7.34
N GLY A 273 23.13 11.04 -8.06
CA GLY A 273 22.90 11.33 -9.46
C GLY A 273 21.62 12.13 -9.73
N VAL A 274 21.39 12.40 -11.01
CA VAL A 274 20.18 13.03 -11.56
C VAL A 274 19.76 12.31 -12.84
N PRO A 275 18.48 12.37 -13.26
CA PRO A 275 18.05 11.86 -14.56
C PRO A 275 18.88 12.46 -15.70
N ALA A 276 19.28 11.61 -16.66
CA ALA A 276 20.10 12.01 -17.81
C ALA A 276 19.35 12.92 -18.80
N ASP A 277 18.02 12.79 -18.83
CA ASP A 277 17.09 13.56 -19.67
C ASP A 277 15.68 13.55 -19.03
N THR A 278 14.68 14.07 -19.76
CA THR A 278 13.29 14.22 -19.26
C THR A 278 12.30 13.20 -19.85
N ASN A 279 12.73 12.26 -20.68
CA ASN A 279 11.89 11.27 -21.35
C ASN A 279 11.85 9.94 -20.57
N GLN A 280 11.72 10.03 -19.25
CA GLN A 280 11.78 8.91 -18.31
C GLN A 280 10.74 9.10 -17.18
N PRO A 281 10.35 8.06 -16.41
CA PRO A 281 9.43 8.19 -15.27
C PRO A 281 9.86 9.27 -14.26
N GLU A 282 8.90 9.98 -13.66
CA GLU A 282 9.20 11.07 -12.70
C GLU A 282 10.03 10.57 -11.49
N LEU A 283 9.77 9.32 -11.07
CA LEU A 283 10.47 8.64 -9.98
C LEU A 283 11.96 8.42 -10.25
N CYS A 284 12.44 8.56 -11.48
CA CYS A 284 13.87 8.59 -11.78
C CYS A 284 14.61 9.70 -11.03
N THR A 285 13.93 10.79 -10.65
CA THR A 285 14.49 11.84 -9.79
C THR A 285 14.86 11.31 -8.39
N ILE A 286 14.09 10.37 -7.86
CA ILE A 286 14.36 9.72 -6.57
C ILE A 286 15.39 8.60 -6.77
N CYS A 287 15.20 7.77 -7.81
CA CYS A 287 16.10 6.67 -8.15
C CYS A 287 17.55 7.16 -8.32
N CYS A 288 17.82 8.07 -9.27
CA CYS A 288 19.17 8.57 -9.51
C CYS A 288 19.76 9.31 -8.31
N ARG A 289 18.95 10.00 -7.48
CA ARG A 289 19.47 10.70 -6.28
C ARG A 289 19.88 9.73 -5.18
N ASP A 290 19.01 8.75 -4.90
CA ASP A 290 19.12 7.95 -3.68
C ASP A 290 19.76 6.58 -3.90
N HIS A 291 19.75 5.99 -5.10
CA HIS A 291 20.28 4.63 -5.32
C HIS A 291 21.79 4.64 -5.53
N HIS A 292 22.48 4.93 -4.44
CA HIS A 292 23.94 4.96 -4.28
C HIS A 292 24.26 4.50 -2.86
N ASP A 293 25.44 3.93 -2.65
CA ASP A 293 25.88 3.49 -1.32
C ASP A 293 27.00 4.37 -0.74
N SER A 294 27.27 4.22 0.56
CA SER A 294 28.38 4.87 1.26
C SER A 294 29.12 3.85 2.13
N THR A 295 30.34 4.17 2.56
CA THR A 295 31.14 3.32 3.44
C THR A 295 30.44 3.07 4.78
N GLU A 296 29.71 4.07 5.28
CA GLU A 296 28.88 4.01 6.48
C GLU A 296 27.69 3.06 6.27
N MET A 297 27.00 3.19 5.13
CA MET A 297 25.89 2.30 4.75
C MET A 297 26.33 0.84 4.62
N VAL A 298 27.48 0.60 3.99
CA VAL A 298 28.09 -0.73 3.86
C VAL A 298 28.44 -1.32 5.23
N ARG A 299 29.03 -0.52 6.14
CA ARG A 299 29.33 -0.95 7.52
C ARG A 299 28.07 -1.23 8.35
N ALA A 300 26.98 -0.50 8.10
CA ALA A 300 25.70 -0.69 8.78
C ALA A 300 24.84 -1.82 8.17
N GLY A 301 25.19 -2.34 6.99
CA GLY A 301 24.35 -3.27 6.25
C GLY A 301 23.05 -2.63 5.73
N THR A 302 23.07 -1.32 5.46
CA THR A 302 21.93 -0.51 4.98
C THR A 302 22.19 -0.05 3.55
N VAL A 303 22.45 -0.99 2.65
CA VAL A 303 22.77 -0.73 1.24
C VAL A 303 21.56 -0.96 0.34
N TYR A 304 21.52 -0.24 -0.79
CA TYR A 304 20.50 -0.46 -1.83
C TYR A 304 20.75 -1.77 -2.57
N ARG A 305 21.98 -1.91 -3.07
CA ARG A 305 22.46 -3.10 -3.78
C ARG A 305 23.29 -3.96 -2.85
N GLN A 306 23.03 -5.27 -2.79
CA GLN A 306 23.87 -6.20 -2.03
C GLN A 306 25.04 -6.68 -2.88
N GLU A 307 26.26 -6.29 -2.50
CA GLU A 307 27.50 -6.79 -3.11
C GLU A 307 28.69 -6.71 -2.13
N GLY A 308 29.69 -7.57 -2.37
CA GLY A 308 30.86 -7.70 -1.50
C GLY A 308 31.75 -6.45 -1.49
N PHE A 309 32.43 -6.20 -0.36
CA PHE A 309 33.23 -5.00 -0.12
C PHE A 309 34.25 -4.65 -1.23
N PHE A 310 34.92 -5.66 -1.80
CA PHE A 310 35.90 -5.48 -2.88
C PHE A 310 35.29 -5.22 -4.27
N SER A 311 33.96 -5.31 -4.38
CA SER A 311 33.20 -5.02 -5.60
C SER A 311 32.79 -3.56 -5.71
N ARG A 312 32.94 -2.79 -4.63
CA ARG A 312 32.53 -1.39 -4.48
C ARG A 312 33.66 -0.43 -4.79
N LEU A 313 33.30 0.84 -4.99
CA LEU A 313 34.26 1.93 -5.00
C LEU A 313 34.82 2.21 -3.60
N PRO A 314 35.98 2.88 -3.44
CA PRO A 314 36.52 3.25 -2.13
C PRO A 314 35.62 4.19 -1.30
N SER A 315 34.63 4.83 -1.91
CA SER A 315 33.55 5.57 -1.25
C SER A 315 32.56 4.67 -0.51
N GLY A 316 32.54 3.36 -0.81
CA GLY A 316 31.51 2.39 -0.42
C GLY A 316 30.34 2.31 -1.41
N ASP A 317 30.29 3.24 -2.37
CA ASP A 317 29.31 3.25 -3.44
C ASP A 317 29.43 1.99 -4.30
N HIS A 318 28.29 1.44 -4.75
CA HIS A 318 28.34 0.34 -5.70
C HIS A 318 28.75 0.87 -7.08
N ARG A 319 29.15 -0.01 -8.00
CA ARG A 319 29.55 0.42 -9.34
C ARG A 319 28.33 0.53 -10.24
N HIS A 320 28.22 1.66 -10.92
CA HIS A 320 27.22 1.88 -11.98
C HIS A 320 27.87 1.65 -13.34
N PHE A 321 27.07 1.22 -14.31
CA PHE A 321 27.54 0.82 -15.62
C PHE A 321 26.71 1.45 -16.74
N THR A 322 27.36 1.61 -17.88
CA THR A 322 26.76 2.06 -19.13
C THR A 322 26.88 0.94 -20.17
N ASN A 323 25.92 0.84 -21.09
CA ASN A 323 25.93 -0.19 -22.13
C ASN A 323 26.59 0.36 -23.40
N VAL A 324 27.76 -0.18 -23.74
CA VAL A 324 28.51 0.20 -24.95
C VAL A 324 28.54 -0.99 -25.90
N ASN A 325 27.76 -0.92 -26.98
CA ASN A 325 27.64 -1.95 -28.01
C ASN A 325 27.23 -3.34 -27.49
N GLY A 326 26.36 -3.41 -26.48
CA GLY A 326 25.89 -4.65 -25.86
C GLY A 326 26.72 -5.11 -24.65
N TYR A 327 27.77 -4.38 -24.27
CA TYR A 327 28.66 -4.72 -23.17
C TYR A 327 28.61 -3.67 -22.06
N LEU A 328 28.44 -4.12 -20.82
CA LEU A 328 28.54 -3.26 -19.65
C LEU A 328 29.97 -2.77 -19.43
N GLN A 329 30.14 -1.46 -19.37
CA GLN A 329 31.37 -0.78 -18.99
C GLN A 329 31.11 0.10 -17.79
N GLN A 330 32.03 0.12 -16.82
CA GLN A 330 31.85 0.94 -15.61
C GLN A 330 31.80 2.42 -16.01
N ALA A 331 30.74 3.12 -15.61
CA ALA A 331 30.52 4.51 -15.98
C ALA A 331 31.52 5.45 -15.28
N GLY A 332 32.03 6.42 -16.03
CA GLY A 332 32.76 7.57 -15.50
C GLY A 332 31.81 8.67 -15.01
N ILE A 333 32.38 9.72 -14.41
CA ILE A 333 31.63 10.82 -13.78
C ILE A 333 30.72 11.59 -14.77
N ASP A 334 31.13 11.69 -16.03
CA ASP A 334 30.43 12.42 -17.10
C ASP A 334 29.52 11.52 -17.96
N ASP A 335 29.56 10.21 -17.74
CA ASP A 335 28.81 9.22 -18.53
C ASP A 335 27.34 9.13 -18.09
N VAL A 336 26.51 8.58 -18.96
CA VAL A 336 25.15 8.13 -18.62
C VAL A 336 25.26 6.67 -18.18
N TYR A 337 24.80 6.36 -16.97
CA TYR A 337 24.66 4.98 -16.49
C TYR A 337 23.20 4.56 -16.45
N GLU A 338 22.97 3.26 -16.58
CA GLU A 338 21.65 2.68 -16.38
C GLU A 338 21.49 2.28 -14.91
N GLU A 339 20.34 2.62 -14.35
CA GLU A 339 19.96 2.33 -12.97
C GLU A 339 18.59 1.67 -12.91
N SER A 340 18.36 0.85 -11.89
CA SER A 340 17.01 0.34 -11.62
C SER A 340 16.72 0.34 -10.13
N CYS A 341 15.59 0.90 -9.74
CA CYS A 341 15.26 1.13 -8.34
C CYS A 341 13.90 0.54 -7.99
N ARG A 342 13.85 -0.18 -6.87
CA ARG A 342 12.62 -0.38 -6.11
C ARG A 342 12.35 0.84 -5.24
N LEU A 343 11.11 1.28 -5.19
CA LEU A 343 10.58 2.31 -4.32
C LEU A 343 9.35 1.78 -3.59
N ARG A 344 9.08 2.33 -2.42
CA ARG A 344 7.84 2.06 -1.65
C ARG A 344 7.22 3.38 -1.21
N ARG A 345 5.90 3.46 -1.14
CA ARG A 345 5.22 4.59 -0.49
C ARG A 345 5.36 4.52 1.04
N VAL A 346 5.82 5.62 1.64
CA VAL A 346 5.89 5.86 3.08
C VAL A 346 5.36 7.28 3.34
N ASP A 347 4.43 7.43 4.28
CA ASP A 347 3.78 8.71 4.64
C ASP A 347 3.26 9.53 3.43
N GLY A 348 2.76 8.83 2.41
CA GLY A 348 2.22 9.41 1.17
C GLY A 348 3.24 9.58 0.03
N TYR A 349 4.55 9.55 0.32
CA TYR A 349 5.62 9.80 -0.65
C TYR A 349 6.38 8.52 -1.01
N TYR A 350 6.85 8.40 -2.25
CA TYR A 350 7.78 7.31 -2.60
C TYR A 350 9.17 7.56 -2.02
N VAL A 351 9.78 6.50 -1.49
CA VAL A 351 11.16 6.46 -1.04
C VAL A 351 11.86 5.24 -1.60
N ALA A 352 13.15 5.34 -1.91
CA ALA A 352 13.92 4.23 -2.47
C ALA A 352 14.12 3.12 -1.42
N TYR A 353 13.96 1.87 -1.88
CA TYR A 353 14.10 0.62 -1.13
C TYR A 353 15.29 -0.20 -1.66
N PRO A 354 15.83 -1.16 -0.91
CA PRO A 354 16.83 -2.10 -1.43
C PRO A 354 16.28 -2.91 -2.59
N ASP A 355 17.19 -3.34 -3.47
CA ASP A 355 16.86 -4.16 -4.64
C ASP A 355 16.05 -5.40 -4.25
N TRP A 356 15.09 -5.75 -5.11
CA TRP A 356 14.35 -7.01 -4.99
C TRP A 356 15.32 -8.20 -4.90
N ARG A 357 14.98 -9.19 -4.08
CA ARG A 357 15.80 -10.40 -3.92
C ARG A 357 14.98 -11.66 -4.18
N LEU A 358 14.79 -11.94 -5.48
CA LEU A 358 14.14 -13.16 -5.99
C LEU A 358 14.85 -14.41 -5.45
N GLN A 359 14.06 -15.39 -4.98
CA GLN A 359 14.52 -16.69 -4.46
C GLN A 359 14.11 -17.85 -5.38
N ALA A 360 12.88 -17.83 -5.90
CA ALA A 360 12.33 -18.89 -6.73
C ALA A 360 11.31 -18.33 -7.74
N VAL A 361 11.16 -19.04 -8.86
CA VAL A 361 10.15 -18.79 -9.89
C VAL A 361 9.39 -20.08 -10.15
N THR A 362 8.09 -19.99 -10.37
CA THR A 362 7.18 -21.13 -10.45
C THR A 362 6.19 -20.93 -11.61
N VAL A 363 6.23 -21.82 -12.60
CA VAL A 363 5.26 -21.87 -13.71
C VAL A 363 4.19 -22.92 -13.43
N MET A 364 2.92 -22.59 -13.69
CA MET A 364 1.78 -23.49 -13.53
C MET A 364 0.63 -23.07 -14.47
N SER A 365 -0.43 -23.88 -14.57
CA SER A 365 -1.66 -23.45 -15.26
C SER A 365 -2.50 -22.53 -14.37
N SER A 366 -3.36 -21.70 -14.98
CA SER A 366 -4.38 -20.94 -14.26
C SER A 366 -5.23 -21.84 -13.33
N GLN A 367 -5.67 -23.00 -13.83
CA GLN A 367 -6.51 -23.94 -13.08
C GLN A 367 -5.80 -24.55 -11.85
N TYR A 368 -4.46 -24.63 -11.86
CA TYR A 368 -3.68 -25.09 -10.70
C TYR A 368 -3.83 -24.15 -9.49
N LEU A 369 -4.02 -22.84 -9.71
CA LEU A 369 -4.26 -21.87 -8.64
C LEU A 369 -5.74 -21.75 -8.27
N VAL A 370 -6.67 -22.03 -9.21
CA VAL A 370 -8.11 -21.97 -8.95
C VAL A 370 -8.60 -23.16 -8.13
N ASN A 371 -8.00 -24.34 -8.30
CA ASN A 371 -8.30 -25.52 -7.48
C ASN A 371 -7.65 -25.38 -6.09
N SER A 372 -8.46 -25.48 -5.02
CA SER A 372 -8.02 -25.20 -3.64
C SER A 372 -6.86 -26.09 -3.19
N ALA A 373 -6.92 -27.39 -3.43
CA ALA A 373 -5.89 -28.33 -2.99
C ALA A 373 -4.55 -28.12 -3.71
N THR A 374 -4.55 -27.69 -4.97
CA THR A 374 -3.31 -27.36 -5.68
C THR A 374 -2.81 -25.95 -5.37
N ASN A 375 -3.70 -25.02 -5.03
CA ASN A 375 -3.34 -23.71 -4.50
C ASN A 375 -2.68 -23.80 -3.11
N GLU A 376 -3.23 -24.62 -2.20
CA GLU A 376 -2.65 -24.96 -0.89
C GLU A 376 -1.22 -25.51 -1.05
N ASN A 377 -1.01 -26.50 -1.93
CA ASN A 377 0.32 -27.03 -2.27
C ASN A 377 1.30 -25.95 -2.78
N TYR A 378 0.81 -24.91 -3.45
CA TYR A 378 1.65 -23.79 -3.88
C TYR A 378 1.96 -22.83 -2.73
N ALA A 379 0.98 -22.51 -1.88
CA ALA A 379 1.20 -21.70 -0.68
C ALA A 379 2.24 -22.33 0.26
N ASP A 380 2.16 -23.64 0.50
CA ASP A 380 3.18 -24.39 1.26
C ASP A 380 4.55 -24.35 0.62
N TYR A 381 4.63 -24.50 -0.71
CA TYR A 381 5.88 -24.33 -1.43
C TYR A 381 6.47 -22.92 -1.25
N VAL A 382 5.65 -21.85 -1.24
CA VAL A 382 6.12 -20.49 -0.95
C VAL A 382 6.65 -20.40 0.50
N ARG A 383 5.96 -20.97 1.49
CA ARG A 383 6.43 -21.06 2.89
C ARG A 383 7.80 -21.74 2.97
N ASP A 384 7.98 -22.87 2.29
CA ASP A 384 9.25 -23.61 2.28
C ASP A 384 10.38 -22.92 1.50
N VAL A 385 10.09 -22.20 0.41
CA VAL A 385 11.08 -21.33 -0.27
C VAL A 385 11.57 -20.25 0.68
N VAL A 386 10.68 -19.59 1.41
CA VAL A 386 11.05 -18.56 2.39
C VAL A 386 11.84 -19.18 3.55
N ARG A 387 11.43 -20.35 4.06
CA ARG A 387 12.15 -21.10 5.10
C ARG A 387 13.57 -21.44 4.66
N ALA A 388 13.74 -21.97 3.44
CA ALA A 388 15.05 -22.26 2.86
C ALA A 388 15.93 -21.00 2.72
N ALA A 389 15.37 -19.89 2.24
CA ALA A 389 16.08 -18.62 2.10
C ALA A 389 16.55 -18.05 3.45
N VAL A 390 15.73 -18.16 4.51
CA VAL A 390 16.07 -17.77 5.88
C VAL A 390 17.17 -18.66 6.47
N LEU A 391 17.05 -19.98 6.31
CA LEU A 391 18.01 -20.95 6.83
C LEU A 391 19.33 -21.00 6.02
N GLY A 392 19.35 -20.44 4.81
CA GLY A 392 20.50 -20.52 3.89
C GLY A 392 20.65 -21.89 3.25
N GLN A 393 19.52 -22.56 3.00
CA GLN A 393 19.44 -23.88 2.36
C GLN A 393 19.19 -23.74 0.86
N SER A 394 19.30 -24.85 0.12
CA SER A 394 18.86 -24.91 -1.27
C SER A 394 17.35 -24.67 -1.37
N VAL A 395 16.92 -23.93 -2.39
CA VAL A 395 15.51 -23.76 -2.76
C VAL A 395 14.86 -25.16 -2.88
N PRO A 396 13.68 -25.40 -2.28
CA PRO A 396 12.98 -26.67 -2.40
C PRO A 396 12.56 -26.95 -3.84
N THR A 397 12.34 -28.22 -4.17
CA THR A 397 11.76 -28.61 -5.45
C THR A 397 10.31 -28.13 -5.52
N GLN A 398 9.92 -27.51 -6.64
CA GLN A 398 8.54 -27.16 -6.96
C GLN A 398 7.55 -28.34 -6.84
N PRO A 399 6.24 -28.08 -6.65
CA PRO A 399 5.21 -29.13 -6.70
C PRO A 399 5.24 -29.92 -8.02
N ASN A 400 5.24 -31.26 -7.91
CA ASN A 400 5.39 -32.18 -9.06
C ASN A 400 4.09 -32.36 -9.88
N ASN A 401 2.95 -31.92 -9.35
CA ASN A 401 1.62 -32.09 -9.95
C ASN A 401 1.15 -30.87 -10.78
N ARG A 402 2.09 -30.01 -11.21
CA ARG A 402 1.80 -28.80 -12.01
C ARG A 402 1.73 -29.06 -13.51
N ASP A 403 2.34 -30.15 -13.98
CA ASP A 403 2.31 -30.57 -15.37
C ASP A 403 0.85 -30.86 -15.78
N ILE A 404 0.49 -30.50 -17.01
CA ILE A 404 -0.90 -30.60 -17.50
C ILE A 404 -1.00 -31.46 -18.75
N GLU A 405 -2.17 -32.08 -18.88
CA GLU A 405 -2.65 -32.72 -20.10
C GLU A 405 -3.82 -31.88 -20.61
N VAL A 406 -3.77 -31.51 -21.89
CA VAL A 406 -4.76 -30.65 -22.55
C VAL A 406 -5.08 -31.18 -23.94
N VAL A 407 -6.26 -30.86 -24.45
CA VAL A 407 -6.63 -31.10 -25.85
C VAL A 407 -6.34 -29.82 -26.68
N PRO A 408 -6.37 -29.86 -28.02
CA PRO A 408 -6.25 -28.65 -28.84
C PRO A 408 -7.21 -27.54 -28.39
N GLY A 409 -6.68 -26.31 -28.29
CA GLY A 409 -7.33 -25.19 -27.60
C GLY A 409 -6.32 -24.13 -27.14
N ALA A 410 -6.79 -23.13 -26.39
CA ALA A 410 -5.92 -22.11 -25.80
C ALA A 410 -6.08 -22.01 -24.28
N TYR A 411 -4.95 -21.83 -23.57
CA TYR A 411 -4.86 -21.91 -22.11
C TYR A 411 -3.91 -20.84 -21.55
N GLN A 412 -4.32 -20.13 -20.50
CA GLN A 412 -3.44 -19.21 -19.79
C GLN A 412 -2.58 -19.96 -18.76
N LEU A 413 -1.26 -19.85 -18.91
CA LEU A 413 -0.28 -20.25 -17.90
C LEU A 413 0.08 -19.04 -17.04
N ILE A 414 0.53 -19.33 -15.82
CA ILE A 414 0.84 -18.36 -14.78
C ILE A 414 2.28 -18.59 -14.32
N GLY A 415 3.07 -17.53 -14.31
CA GLY A 415 4.41 -17.49 -13.73
C GLY A 415 4.41 -16.64 -12.46
N ARG A 416 4.98 -17.16 -11.37
CA ARG A 416 5.03 -16.48 -10.06
C ARG A 416 6.43 -16.48 -9.46
N GLY A 417 6.80 -15.40 -8.76
CA GLY A 417 8.11 -15.19 -8.15
C GLY A 417 8.04 -14.93 -6.65
N VAL A 418 8.93 -15.57 -5.88
CA VAL A 418 9.04 -15.41 -4.43
C VAL A 418 10.27 -14.59 -4.07
N TYR A 419 10.07 -13.49 -3.35
CA TYR A 419 11.11 -12.53 -2.94
C TYR A 419 11.26 -12.50 -1.43
N VAL A 420 12.49 -12.41 -0.93
CA VAL A 420 12.77 -12.28 0.52
C VAL A 420 13.82 -11.20 0.74
N ASP A 421 13.42 -10.08 1.35
CA ASP A 421 14.32 -8.94 1.55
C ASP A 421 15.46 -9.29 2.52
N THR A 422 16.59 -8.58 2.38
CA THR A 422 17.75 -8.80 3.24
C THR A 422 17.51 -8.24 4.64
N MET A 423 17.41 -9.14 5.62
CA MET A 423 17.31 -8.82 7.03
C MET A 423 18.68 -8.52 7.65
N SER A 424 18.72 -7.69 8.71
CA SER A 424 19.93 -7.51 9.52
C SER A 424 20.30 -8.82 10.23
N THR A 425 21.58 -9.00 10.60
CA THR A 425 22.04 -10.24 11.26
C THR A 425 21.25 -10.59 12.52
N SER A 426 20.86 -9.60 13.32
CA SER A 426 20.05 -9.79 14.53
C SER A 426 18.59 -10.13 14.24
N HIS A 427 18.00 -9.52 13.20
CA HIS A 427 16.65 -9.86 12.73
C HIS A 427 16.62 -11.27 12.16
N LEU A 428 17.54 -11.61 11.23
CA LEU A 428 17.66 -12.94 10.65
C LEU A 428 17.85 -14.02 11.73
N GLN A 429 18.66 -13.76 12.76
CA GLN A 429 18.83 -14.71 13.86
C GLN A 429 17.53 -14.93 14.64
N ARG A 430 16.76 -13.88 14.94
CA ARG A 430 15.44 -14.03 15.61
C ARG A 430 14.47 -14.90 14.81
N VAL A 431 14.42 -14.74 13.48
CA VAL A 431 13.57 -15.61 12.64
C VAL A 431 14.04 -17.07 12.69
N ARG A 432 15.36 -17.30 12.67
CA ARG A 432 15.94 -18.65 12.80
C ARG A 432 15.66 -19.27 14.18
N ASP A 433 15.72 -18.47 15.24
CA ASP A 433 15.40 -18.90 16.60
C ASP A 433 13.91 -19.25 16.74
N ALA A 434 13.02 -18.47 16.10
CA ALA A 434 11.58 -18.75 16.01
C ALA A 434 11.28 -20.07 15.27
N ILE A 435 11.86 -20.27 14.08
CA ILE A 435 11.77 -21.55 13.34
C ILE A 435 12.27 -22.72 14.20
N ALA A 436 13.40 -22.57 14.88
CA ALA A 436 13.98 -23.61 15.73
C ALA A 436 13.15 -23.89 17.00
N ALA A 437 12.34 -22.93 17.46
CA ALA A 437 11.42 -23.08 18.57
C ALA A 437 10.06 -23.70 18.17
N GLY A 438 9.76 -23.82 16.87
CA GLY A 438 8.45 -24.26 16.38
C GLY A 438 7.36 -23.19 16.54
N ASP A 439 7.73 -21.91 16.48
CA ASP A 439 6.81 -20.77 16.46
C ASP A 439 6.02 -20.76 15.13
N SER A 440 4.70 -20.95 15.17
CA SER A 440 3.84 -20.97 13.98
C SER A 440 3.82 -19.63 13.25
N ASP A 441 3.94 -18.51 13.97
CA ASP A 441 3.94 -17.15 13.40
C ASP A 441 5.35 -16.69 12.98
N TRP A 442 6.30 -17.60 12.75
CA TRP A 442 7.66 -17.23 12.33
C TRP A 442 7.67 -16.44 11.01
N LEU A 443 6.71 -16.70 10.11
CA LEU A 443 6.65 -16.10 8.78
C LEU A 443 6.20 -14.62 8.82
N THR A 444 5.38 -14.23 9.82
CA THR A 444 5.01 -12.82 10.09
C THR A 444 6.23 -11.92 10.32
N LYS A 445 7.35 -12.52 10.74
CA LYS A 445 8.63 -11.86 11.07
C LYS A 445 9.54 -11.71 9.84
N VAL A 446 9.13 -12.15 8.65
CA VAL A 446 9.93 -12.14 7.41
C VAL A 446 9.38 -11.14 6.38
N PRO A 447 10.21 -10.22 5.84
CA PRO A 447 9.82 -9.35 4.73
C PRO A 447 9.82 -10.13 3.40
N LEU A 448 8.80 -10.97 3.22
CA LEU A 448 8.55 -11.77 2.01
C LEU A 448 7.53 -11.11 1.08
N TYR A 449 7.62 -11.39 -0.22
CA TYR A 449 6.65 -10.96 -1.23
C TYR A 449 6.50 -12.07 -2.29
N GLU A 450 5.27 -12.36 -2.66
CA GLU A 450 4.90 -13.33 -3.70
C GLU A 450 4.25 -12.53 -4.83
N VAL A 451 4.75 -12.62 -6.07
CA VAL A 451 4.37 -11.70 -7.15
C VAL A 451 4.07 -12.49 -8.43
N ASN A 452 2.95 -12.21 -9.09
CA ASN A 452 2.68 -12.73 -10.42
C ASN A 452 3.59 -12.03 -11.44
N LEU A 453 4.44 -12.80 -12.10
CA LEU A 453 5.40 -12.37 -13.11
C LEU A 453 4.99 -12.81 -14.53
N THR A 454 3.76 -13.31 -14.73
CA THR A 454 3.29 -13.85 -16.02
C THR A 454 3.53 -12.89 -17.18
N LEU A 455 3.33 -11.59 -16.96
CA LEU A 455 3.54 -10.54 -17.95
C LEU A 455 4.92 -9.87 -17.87
N LEU A 456 5.76 -10.26 -16.91
CA LEU A 456 7.06 -9.63 -16.62
C LEU A 456 8.24 -10.57 -16.94
N GLY A 457 7.99 -11.86 -17.16
CA GLY A 457 8.98 -12.84 -17.62
C GLY A 457 8.82 -13.21 -19.09
N ASP A 458 9.89 -13.68 -19.69
CA ASP A 458 9.94 -14.19 -21.06
C ASP A 458 9.48 -15.65 -21.10
N TRP A 459 8.71 -16.02 -22.11
CA TRP A 459 8.14 -17.36 -22.27
C TRP A 459 8.64 -18.06 -23.53
N GLU A 460 8.99 -19.34 -23.39
CA GLU A 460 9.43 -20.20 -24.49
C GLU A 460 8.71 -21.55 -24.45
N SER A 461 8.52 -22.15 -25.64
CA SER A 461 8.04 -23.51 -25.80
C SER A 461 9.10 -24.34 -26.52
N SER A 462 9.45 -25.50 -25.96
CA SER A 462 10.37 -26.46 -26.59
C SER A 462 9.79 -27.09 -27.87
N ASN A 463 8.49 -26.91 -28.14
CA ASN A 463 7.79 -27.47 -29.28
C ASN A 463 6.69 -26.51 -29.76
N THR A 464 7.11 -25.47 -30.50
CA THR A 464 6.23 -24.46 -31.09
C THR A 464 5.37 -24.97 -32.25
N TYR A 465 5.50 -26.24 -32.66
CA TYR A 465 4.58 -26.89 -33.58
C TYR A 465 3.36 -27.44 -32.83
N ALA A 466 3.58 -28.23 -31.78
CA ALA A 466 2.49 -28.79 -30.98
C ALA A 466 1.80 -27.73 -30.10
N GLY A 467 2.58 -26.89 -29.40
CA GLY A 467 2.09 -25.94 -28.42
C GLY A 467 2.96 -24.70 -28.28
N PRO A 468 2.88 -23.71 -29.19
CA PRO A 468 3.51 -22.40 -29.00
C PRO A 468 2.90 -21.64 -27.82
N VAL A 469 3.71 -20.78 -27.20
CA VAL A 469 3.33 -19.87 -26.09
C VAL A 469 3.60 -18.42 -26.50
N THR A 470 2.78 -17.47 -26.05
CA THR A 470 3.01 -16.05 -26.30
C THR A 470 4.09 -15.45 -25.39
N SER A 471 4.91 -14.57 -25.95
CA SER A 471 5.90 -13.74 -25.21
C SER A 471 6.10 -12.40 -25.93
N GLU A 472 5.07 -11.55 -25.93
CA GLU A 472 5.12 -10.24 -26.59
C GLU A 472 5.96 -9.22 -25.80
N PRO A 473 6.53 -8.18 -26.45
CA PRO A 473 7.21 -7.10 -25.73
C PRO A 473 6.30 -6.40 -24.70
N ILE A 474 6.87 -6.00 -23.57
CA ILE A 474 6.12 -5.24 -22.54
C ILE A 474 5.66 -3.89 -23.10
N GLU A 475 4.37 -3.58 -22.92
CA GLU A 475 3.71 -2.33 -23.33
C GLU A 475 2.87 -1.71 -22.19
N THR A 476 2.54 -0.42 -22.31
CA THR A 476 1.87 0.37 -21.26
C THR A 476 0.45 -0.13 -20.96
N ILE A 477 0.20 -0.67 -19.76
CA ILE A 477 -1.12 -1.25 -19.41
C ILE A 477 -2.13 -0.16 -19.04
N VAL A 478 -3.26 -0.12 -19.75
CA VAL A 478 -4.22 1.00 -19.71
C VAL A 478 -5.34 0.83 -18.67
N ASP A 479 -5.76 -0.41 -18.36
CA ASP A 479 -6.80 -0.70 -17.35
C ASP A 479 -6.51 -2.05 -16.67
N PRO A 480 -5.47 -2.12 -15.82
CA PRO A 480 -4.97 -3.37 -15.25
C PRO A 480 -5.90 -3.98 -14.18
N GLU A 481 -6.73 -3.15 -13.53
CA GLU A 481 -7.78 -3.61 -12.60
C GLU A 481 -8.77 -4.54 -13.29
N ASN A 482 -9.27 -4.11 -14.45
CA ASN A 482 -10.32 -4.84 -15.17
C ASN A 482 -9.72 -5.86 -16.14
N ASN A 483 -8.62 -5.57 -16.82
CA ASN A 483 -7.98 -6.52 -17.73
C ASN A 483 -6.45 -6.56 -17.55
N TYR A 484 -5.92 -7.75 -17.27
CA TYR A 484 -4.51 -7.94 -16.94
C TYR A 484 -3.66 -8.46 -18.14
N TYR A 485 -3.99 -9.63 -18.71
CA TYR A 485 -3.15 -10.33 -19.73
C TYR A 485 -3.32 -9.96 -21.24
N GLY A 486 -2.94 -8.78 -21.74
CA GLY A 486 -3.28 -8.44 -23.16
C GLY A 486 -3.42 -6.99 -23.58
N THR A 487 -2.84 -6.06 -22.81
CA THR A 487 -2.16 -4.93 -23.48
C THR A 487 -1.06 -5.49 -24.37
N TYR A 488 -0.48 -6.59 -23.92
CA TYR A 488 0.39 -7.51 -24.64
C TYR A 488 0.21 -8.91 -24.02
N SER A 489 0.43 -9.97 -24.79
CA SER A 489 0.18 -11.36 -24.41
C SER A 489 1.47 -12.07 -24.01
N ARG A 490 1.50 -12.62 -22.79
CA ARG A 490 2.55 -13.54 -22.31
C ARG A 490 1.94 -14.74 -21.59
N GLY A 491 2.60 -15.89 -21.69
CA GLY A 491 2.20 -17.13 -21.00
C GLY A 491 0.93 -17.79 -21.55
N ARG A 492 0.39 -17.35 -22.70
CA ARG A 492 -0.77 -18.00 -23.32
C ARG A 492 -0.31 -19.13 -24.23
N LEU A 493 -0.57 -20.37 -23.82
CA LEU A 493 -0.38 -21.58 -24.62
C LEU A 493 -1.50 -21.67 -25.67
N GLN A 494 -1.14 -21.98 -26.91
CA GLN A 494 -2.06 -22.42 -27.96
C GLN A 494 -1.72 -23.87 -28.31
N ALA A 495 -2.47 -24.82 -27.78
CA ALA A 495 -2.34 -26.23 -28.13
C ALA A 495 -2.95 -26.47 -29.53
N LEU A 496 -2.21 -27.15 -30.39
CA LEU A 496 -2.54 -27.34 -31.81
C LEU A 496 -2.53 -28.82 -32.23
N PHE A 497 -1.44 -29.54 -31.95
CA PHE A 497 -1.23 -30.91 -32.41
C PHE A 497 -0.65 -31.77 -31.29
N GLY A 498 -0.82 -33.07 -31.41
CA GLY A 498 -0.45 -34.05 -30.41
C GLY A 498 1.05 -34.10 -30.12
N GLY A 499 1.36 -34.42 -28.87
CA GLY A 499 2.72 -34.59 -28.39
C GLY A 499 3.01 -33.77 -27.15
N ALA A 500 4.29 -33.56 -26.86
CA ALA A 500 4.72 -32.86 -25.66
C ALA A 500 5.46 -31.56 -25.98
N ALA A 501 5.21 -30.55 -25.14
CA ALA A 501 5.96 -29.30 -25.09
C ALA A 501 6.39 -29.04 -23.65
N THR A 502 7.67 -28.75 -23.43
CA THR A 502 8.11 -28.12 -22.17
C THR A 502 7.91 -26.62 -22.34
N ILE A 503 7.07 -26.02 -21.51
CA ILE A 503 6.86 -24.57 -21.49
C ILE A 503 7.67 -24.00 -20.33
N SER A 504 8.50 -23.00 -20.61
CA SER A 504 9.34 -22.32 -19.64
C SER A 504 9.05 -20.83 -19.56
N MET A 505 9.16 -20.27 -18.37
CA MET A 505 9.27 -18.83 -18.15
C MET A 505 10.63 -18.52 -17.53
N GLU A 506 11.29 -17.47 -18.00
CA GLU A 506 12.53 -16.92 -17.46
C GLU A 506 12.35 -15.45 -17.04
N VAL A 507 13.02 -15.04 -15.97
CA VAL A 507 13.17 -13.63 -15.56
C VAL A 507 14.62 -13.35 -15.16
N GLY A 508 15.03 -12.08 -15.24
CA GLY A 508 16.32 -11.63 -14.68
C GLY A 508 16.39 -11.74 -13.16
N ALA A 509 17.53 -11.39 -12.58
CA ALA A 509 17.68 -11.22 -11.14
C ALA A 509 17.30 -9.79 -10.68
N GLY A 510 17.12 -9.59 -9.38
CA GLY A 510 16.99 -8.25 -8.81
C GLY A 510 15.75 -7.49 -9.31
N ASN A 511 15.90 -6.18 -9.50
CA ASN A 511 14.84 -5.32 -10.04
C ASN A 511 14.51 -5.67 -11.52
N ALA A 512 15.44 -6.27 -12.26
CA ALA A 512 15.20 -6.72 -13.64
C ALA A 512 14.12 -7.81 -13.73
N SER A 513 13.93 -8.60 -12.66
CA SER A 513 12.84 -9.60 -12.59
C SER A 513 11.42 -9.01 -12.63
N ILE A 514 11.28 -7.71 -12.32
CA ILE A 514 10.02 -6.96 -12.35
C ILE A 514 9.92 -6.08 -13.60
N LEU A 515 11.05 -5.72 -14.21
CA LEU A 515 11.14 -4.72 -15.28
C LEU A 515 11.35 -5.31 -16.69
N ASP A 516 11.65 -6.60 -16.80
CA ASP A 516 12.11 -7.23 -18.06
C ASP A 516 13.27 -6.46 -18.73
N SER A 517 14.18 -5.95 -17.89
CA SER A 517 15.28 -5.10 -18.34
C SER A 517 16.55 -5.91 -18.52
N ALA A 518 17.32 -5.60 -19.57
CA ALA A 518 18.67 -6.12 -19.74
C ALA A 518 19.54 -5.87 -18.48
N PRO A 519 20.49 -6.77 -18.14
CA PRO A 519 21.41 -6.59 -17.02
C PRO A 519 22.08 -5.21 -17.01
N ILE A 520 21.98 -4.49 -15.88
CA ILE A 520 22.65 -3.20 -15.68
C ILE A 520 23.94 -3.34 -14.88
N HIS A 521 24.17 -4.49 -14.25
CA HIS A 521 25.39 -4.81 -13.50
C HIS A 521 26.06 -6.11 -14.00
N PRO A 522 27.40 -6.22 -14.01
CA PRO A 522 28.09 -7.47 -14.37
C PRO A 522 27.74 -8.70 -13.51
N TYR A 523 27.10 -8.52 -12.35
CA TYR A 523 26.62 -9.62 -11.49
C TYR A 523 25.19 -10.07 -11.81
N GLU A 524 24.51 -9.42 -12.76
CA GLU A 524 23.24 -9.86 -13.34
C GLU A 524 23.43 -10.57 -14.69
N GLN A 525 24.61 -10.43 -15.31
CA GLN A 525 24.89 -11.04 -16.62
C GLN A 525 24.88 -12.57 -16.51
N GLY A 526 23.91 -13.20 -17.18
CA GLY A 526 23.70 -14.64 -17.14
C GLY A 526 23.13 -15.15 -15.81
N VAL A 527 22.57 -14.26 -14.97
CA VAL A 527 21.85 -14.65 -13.74
C VAL A 527 20.36 -14.49 -13.97
N THR A 528 19.74 -15.59 -14.36
CA THR A 528 18.30 -15.68 -14.62
C THR A 528 17.66 -16.72 -13.69
N TYR A 529 16.36 -16.56 -13.44
CA TYR A 529 15.53 -17.51 -12.73
C TYR A 529 14.52 -18.06 -13.71
N ALA A 530 14.69 -19.32 -14.09
CA ALA A 530 13.80 -20.02 -15.01
C ALA A 530 13.07 -21.16 -14.30
N ASN A 531 11.83 -21.40 -14.72
CA ASN A 531 11.07 -22.58 -14.33
C ASN A 531 10.23 -23.08 -15.48
N SER A 532 9.94 -24.38 -15.50
CA SER A 532 9.17 -25.02 -16.55
C SER A 532 8.13 -26.00 -16.00
N MET A 533 7.19 -26.34 -16.89
CA MET A 533 6.23 -27.42 -16.72
C MET A 533 6.11 -28.20 -18.04
N LEU A 534 5.77 -29.48 -17.93
CA LEU A 534 5.40 -30.29 -19.08
C LEU A 534 3.93 -30.03 -19.43
N VAL A 535 3.70 -29.84 -20.73
CA VAL A 535 2.37 -29.84 -21.34
C VAL A 535 2.32 -31.03 -22.29
N THR A 536 1.44 -31.98 -22.00
CA THR A 536 1.05 -33.02 -22.95
C THR A 536 -0.20 -32.55 -23.68
N ILE A 537 -0.18 -32.62 -25.00
CA ILE A 537 -1.32 -32.33 -25.87
C ILE A 537 -1.81 -33.67 -26.40
N ASP A 538 -3.04 -34.03 -26.01
CA ASP A 538 -3.76 -35.18 -26.55
C ASP A 538 -4.68 -34.67 -27.67
N ASP A 539 -4.32 -34.95 -28.92
CA ASP A 539 -5.07 -34.53 -30.10
C ASP A 539 -5.99 -35.61 -30.67
N ASP A 540 -6.26 -36.69 -29.93
CA ASP A 540 -7.29 -37.69 -30.23
C ASP A 540 -8.28 -37.84 -29.05
N ASP A 541 -9.54 -38.20 -29.32
CA ASP A 541 -10.46 -38.71 -28.29
C ASP A 541 -10.16 -40.19 -28.00
N THR A 542 -10.72 -40.71 -26.91
CA THR A 542 -10.76 -42.12 -26.47
C THR A 542 -11.18 -43.18 -27.52
N ASP A 543 -11.63 -42.76 -28.71
CA ASP A 543 -11.97 -43.59 -29.87
C ASP A 543 -10.89 -43.55 -30.99
N ASP A 544 -9.69 -42.99 -30.74
CA ASP A 544 -8.65 -42.66 -31.74
C ASP A 544 -9.20 -41.72 -32.85
N VAL A 545 -9.93 -40.67 -32.47
CA VAL A 545 -10.52 -39.68 -33.41
C VAL A 545 -9.92 -38.29 -33.19
N PRO A 546 -9.34 -37.64 -34.22
CA PRO A 546 -8.66 -36.37 -34.07
C PRO A 546 -9.53 -35.27 -33.47
N LEU A 547 -8.91 -34.45 -32.64
CA LEU A 547 -9.48 -33.28 -31.97
C LEU A 547 -8.92 -32.00 -32.57
N TYR A 548 -9.78 -31.00 -32.66
CA TYR A 548 -9.45 -29.66 -33.12
C TYR A 548 -10.07 -28.63 -32.20
N SER A 549 -9.75 -27.36 -32.41
CA SER A 549 -10.33 -26.24 -31.67
C SER A 549 -10.85 -25.15 -32.59
N VAL A 550 -11.80 -24.37 -32.07
CA VAL A 550 -12.07 -23.03 -32.59
C VAL A 550 -11.63 -22.02 -31.53
N THR A 551 -10.57 -21.26 -31.80
CA THR A 551 -10.06 -20.22 -30.91
C THR A 551 -10.06 -18.86 -31.59
N GLY A 552 -9.86 -17.80 -30.81
CA GLY A 552 -9.68 -16.46 -31.37
C GLY A 552 -9.79 -15.37 -30.33
N GLU A 553 -9.59 -14.13 -30.77
CA GLU A 553 -9.69 -12.93 -29.95
C GLU A 553 -10.95 -12.13 -30.26
N VAL A 554 -11.53 -11.49 -29.25
CA VAL A 554 -12.68 -10.58 -29.36
C VAL A 554 -12.18 -9.17 -29.06
N ASN A 555 -11.93 -8.38 -30.12
CA ASN A 555 -11.49 -6.99 -30.04
C ASN A 555 -12.70 -6.06 -29.96
N CYS A 556 -12.72 -5.08 -29.06
CA CYS A 556 -13.92 -4.42 -28.56
C CYS A 556 -13.75 -2.89 -28.51
N LEU A 557 -14.63 -2.14 -29.17
CA LEU A 557 -14.63 -0.68 -29.12
C LEU A 557 -15.95 -0.16 -28.54
N PHE A 558 -15.87 0.76 -27.59
CA PHE A 558 -17.02 1.45 -26.99
C PHE A 558 -17.08 2.91 -27.49
N TYR A 559 -18.24 3.36 -27.94
CA TYR A 559 -18.44 4.73 -28.41
C TYR A 559 -18.83 5.66 -27.27
N LYS A 560 -17.90 6.51 -26.85
CA LYS A 560 -18.11 7.46 -25.75
C LYS A 560 -18.53 8.81 -26.26
N VAL A 561 -19.70 9.29 -25.82
CA VAL A 561 -20.20 10.63 -26.14
C VAL A 561 -19.80 11.62 -25.04
N LYS A 562 -19.16 12.72 -25.42
CA LYS A 562 -18.79 13.83 -24.53
C LYS A 562 -19.27 15.15 -25.14
N GLY A 563 -20.46 15.58 -24.72
CA GLY A 563 -21.16 16.72 -25.33
C GLY A 563 -21.68 16.39 -26.73
N ASN A 564 -21.40 17.25 -27.71
CA ASN A 564 -21.82 17.06 -29.11
C ASN A 564 -20.82 16.25 -29.96
N SER A 565 -19.73 15.76 -29.35
CA SER A 565 -18.70 14.93 -29.98
C SER A 565 -18.67 13.55 -29.34
N GLY A 566 -18.42 12.51 -30.12
CA GLY A 566 -18.09 11.19 -29.60
C GLY A 566 -16.84 10.62 -30.23
N SER A 567 -16.24 9.65 -29.53
CA SER A 567 -15.03 8.95 -29.95
C SER A 567 -15.13 7.47 -29.58
N TRP A 568 -14.60 6.61 -30.44
CA TRP A 568 -14.35 5.22 -30.08
C TRP A 568 -13.18 5.18 -29.08
N GLU A 569 -13.40 4.55 -27.94
CA GLU A 569 -12.39 4.16 -26.97
C GLU A 569 -12.38 2.63 -26.86
N SER A 570 -11.33 2.05 -26.30
CA SER A 570 -11.33 0.65 -25.91
C SER A 570 -12.45 0.36 -24.91
N CYS A 571 -13.12 -0.79 -25.01
CA CYS A 571 -14.08 -1.25 -24.00
C CYS A 571 -13.43 -1.41 -22.61
N LYS A 572 -14.24 -1.66 -21.58
CA LYS A 572 -13.86 -2.12 -20.23
C LYS A 572 -14.12 -3.64 -20.09
N SER A 573 -13.44 -4.40 -19.20
CA SER A 573 -13.80 -5.84 -19.03
C SER A 573 -15.22 -6.03 -18.51
N ASN A 574 -15.72 -5.03 -17.79
CA ASN A 574 -17.12 -4.93 -17.39
C ASN A 574 -18.10 -4.80 -18.58
N ASP A 575 -17.64 -4.46 -19.78
CA ASP A 575 -18.47 -4.48 -20.99
C ASP A 575 -18.60 -5.93 -21.49
N PHE A 576 -17.51 -6.71 -21.50
CA PHE A 576 -17.56 -8.13 -21.86
C PHE A 576 -18.50 -8.99 -21.00
N ARG A 577 -18.95 -8.53 -19.82
CA ARG A 577 -19.91 -9.26 -18.96
C ARG A 577 -21.25 -9.61 -19.64
N TYR A 578 -21.58 -8.94 -20.74
CA TYR A 578 -22.79 -9.18 -21.53
C TYR A 578 -22.54 -10.01 -22.78
N LEU A 579 -21.27 -10.28 -23.12
CA LEU A 579 -20.89 -11.19 -24.20
C LEU A 579 -21.24 -12.62 -23.79
N THR A 580 -21.81 -13.36 -24.73
CA THR A 580 -22.12 -14.78 -24.60
C THR A 580 -21.58 -15.50 -25.81
N ILE A 581 -20.99 -16.68 -25.60
CA ILE A 581 -20.44 -17.53 -26.65
C ILE A 581 -21.11 -18.88 -26.52
N ASN A 582 -21.76 -19.34 -27.59
CA ASN A 582 -22.53 -20.57 -27.59
C ASN A 582 -22.15 -21.41 -28.80
N SER A 583 -21.82 -22.68 -28.60
CA SER A 583 -21.74 -23.65 -29.70
C SER A 583 -23.14 -24.11 -30.11
N SER A 584 -23.34 -24.41 -31.40
CA SER A 584 -24.51 -25.17 -31.85
C SER A 584 -24.49 -26.63 -31.37
N GLU A 585 -23.31 -27.15 -31.03
CA GLU A 585 -23.12 -28.53 -30.60
C GLU A 585 -23.00 -28.64 -29.08
N PRO A 586 -23.92 -29.36 -28.39
CA PRO A 586 -24.00 -29.40 -26.93
C PRO A 586 -22.75 -29.91 -26.20
N ASN A 587 -21.93 -30.70 -26.87
CA ASN A 587 -20.72 -31.29 -26.30
C ASN A 587 -19.49 -30.36 -26.41
N VAL A 588 -19.59 -29.26 -27.16
CA VAL A 588 -18.50 -28.28 -27.32
C VAL A 588 -18.79 -27.08 -26.42
N THR A 589 -18.10 -27.02 -25.29
CA THR A 589 -18.14 -25.84 -24.40
C THR A 589 -17.09 -24.84 -24.86
N CYS A 590 -17.50 -23.60 -25.10
CA CYS A 590 -16.58 -22.52 -25.41
C CYS A 590 -16.28 -21.73 -24.14
N GLU A 591 -15.03 -21.72 -23.70
CA GLU A 591 -14.56 -20.85 -22.63
C GLU A 591 -14.22 -19.45 -23.16
N PHE A 592 -14.33 -18.47 -22.28
CA PHE A 592 -14.03 -17.06 -22.54
C PHE A 592 -13.12 -16.54 -21.43
N GLN A 593 -11.99 -15.93 -21.81
CA GLN A 593 -11.01 -15.36 -20.90
C GLN A 593 -10.58 -13.98 -21.41
N THR A 594 -10.66 -12.94 -20.58
CA THR A 594 -10.30 -11.57 -20.99
C THR A 594 -8.78 -11.40 -21.09
N ILE A 595 -8.31 -10.81 -22.20
CA ILE A 595 -6.91 -10.68 -22.60
C ILE A 595 -6.51 -9.19 -22.52
N GLY A 596 -6.14 -8.82 -21.29
CA GLY A 596 -5.54 -7.63 -20.67
C GLY A 596 -5.36 -6.24 -21.24
N ASN A 597 -5.94 -5.89 -22.38
CA ASN A 597 -6.40 -4.51 -22.55
C ASN A 597 -7.90 -4.65 -22.57
N THR A 598 -8.63 -3.77 -21.91
CA THR A 598 -10.06 -4.01 -21.70
C THR A 598 -10.92 -4.01 -22.99
N ALA A 599 -10.32 -3.72 -24.15
CA ALA A 599 -10.90 -4.00 -25.46
C ALA A 599 -10.63 -5.40 -26.02
N THR A 600 -9.71 -6.21 -25.51
CA THR A 600 -9.47 -7.55 -26.07
C THR A 600 -9.77 -8.66 -25.06
N ALA A 601 -10.40 -9.71 -25.56
CA ALA A 601 -10.58 -10.97 -24.88
C ALA A 601 -10.25 -12.12 -25.81
N SER A 602 -10.24 -13.34 -25.31
CA SER A 602 -10.16 -14.52 -26.16
C SER A 602 -11.21 -15.54 -25.80
N TYR A 603 -11.47 -16.41 -26.76
CA TYR A 603 -12.30 -17.58 -26.57
C TYR A 603 -11.57 -18.82 -27.06
N SER A 604 -11.92 -19.95 -26.46
CA SER A 604 -11.41 -21.27 -26.79
C SER A 604 -12.57 -22.24 -26.73
N CYS A 605 -12.89 -22.87 -27.86
CA CYS A 605 -13.78 -24.02 -27.95
C CYS A 605 -12.87 -25.25 -28.21
N PRO A 606 -12.33 -25.89 -27.16
CA PRO A 606 -11.36 -26.98 -27.29
C PRO A 606 -12.03 -28.33 -27.59
N GLY A 607 -11.23 -29.33 -27.98
CA GLY A 607 -11.64 -30.75 -27.95
C GLY A 607 -12.77 -31.15 -28.92
N ILE A 608 -12.79 -30.57 -30.12
CA ILE A 608 -13.83 -30.81 -31.14
C ILE A 608 -13.41 -31.95 -32.07
N ARG A 609 -14.12 -33.09 -32.01
CA ARG A 609 -13.85 -34.27 -32.86
C ARG A 609 -13.93 -33.97 -34.37
N GLU A 610 -13.05 -34.59 -35.16
CA GLU A 610 -13.01 -34.51 -36.61
C GLU A 610 -14.39 -34.77 -37.25
N GLY A 611 -14.71 -34.04 -38.31
CA GLY A 611 -15.97 -34.17 -39.03
C GLY A 611 -17.17 -33.50 -38.36
N THR A 612 -17.01 -33.01 -37.12
CA THR A 612 -18.05 -32.18 -36.46
C THR A 612 -18.31 -30.92 -37.29
N SER A 613 -19.59 -30.62 -37.52
CA SER A 613 -20.01 -29.35 -38.12
C SER A 613 -20.69 -28.52 -37.05
N LEU A 614 -20.18 -27.32 -36.76
CA LEU A 614 -20.68 -26.47 -35.67
C LEU A 614 -20.72 -25.00 -36.06
N SER A 615 -21.49 -24.22 -35.31
CA SER A 615 -21.48 -22.76 -35.36
C SER A 615 -21.25 -22.20 -33.96
N VAL A 616 -20.12 -21.53 -33.76
CA VAL A 616 -19.84 -20.76 -32.54
C VAL A 616 -20.47 -19.39 -32.71
N THR A 617 -21.52 -19.10 -31.96
CA THR A 617 -22.31 -17.86 -32.04
C THR A 617 -21.99 -16.92 -30.90
N PHE A 618 -21.75 -15.66 -31.24
CA PHE A 618 -21.43 -14.57 -30.30
C PHE A 618 -22.66 -13.67 -30.15
N GLY A 619 -23.15 -13.53 -28.92
CA GLY A 619 -24.29 -12.65 -28.59
C GLY A 619 -23.88 -11.60 -27.55
N TYR A 620 -24.52 -10.44 -27.57
CA TYR A 620 -24.30 -9.39 -26.57
C TYR A 620 -25.64 -8.90 -26.01
N THR A 621 -25.82 -8.97 -24.70
CA THR A 621 -27.16 -8.91 -24.05
C THR A 621 -27.57 -7.52 -23.53
N SER A 622 -26.80 -6.46 -23.80
CA SER A 622 -27.04 -5.11 -23.30
C SER A 622 -26.71 -4.03 -24.33
N GLY A 623 -27.42 -2.89 -24.32
CA GLY A 623 -27.09 -1.74 -25.19
C GLY A 623 -27.22 -2.01 -26.69
N ASN A 624 -26.58 -1.16 -27.51
CA ASN A 624 -26.58 -1.24 -28.97
C ASN A 624 -25.23 -1.73 -29.49
N ALA A 625 -25.01 -3.05 -29.41
CA ALA A 625 -23.75 -3.67 -29.78
C ALA A 625 -23.82 -4.49 -31.09
N THR A 626 -22.72 -4.53 -31.83
CA THR A 626 -22.55 -5.32 -33.05
C THR A 626 -21.32 -6.22 -32.95
N LEU A 627 -21.45 -7.49 -33.33
CA LEU A 627 -20.36 -8.48 -33.38
C LEU A 627 -20.08 -8.88 -34.83
N THR A 628 -18.80 -8.82 -35.23
CA THR A 628 -18.36 -9.03 -36.62
C THR A 628 -17.15 -9.97 -36.67
N PRO A 629 -17.28 -11.21 -37.18
CA PRO A 629 -18.55 -11.89 -37.47
C PRO A 629 -19.34 -12.18 -36.18
N SER A 630 -20.67 -12.30 -36.28
CA SER A 630 -21.52 -12.71 -35.15
C SER A 630 -21.58 -14.23 -34.93
N SER A 631 -21.03 -15.01 -35.88
CA SER A 631 -20.81 -16.45 -35.71
C SER A 631 -19.64 -16.93 -36.55
N VAL A 632 -18.96 -17.97 -36.08
CA VAL A 632 -17.93 -18.73 -36.80
C VAL A 632 -18.50 -20.10 -37.08
N SER A 633 -18.78 -20.38 -38.37
CA SER A 633 -19.40 -21.64 -38.80
C SER A 633 -18.37 -22.51 -39.49
N VAL A 634 -18.18 -23.72 -38.96
CA VAL A 634 -17.22 -24.72 -39.46
C VAL A 634 -18.02 -25.92 -39.95
N GLN A 635 -17.76 -26.36 -41.19
CA GLN A 635 -18.34 -27.57 -41.76
C GLN A 635 -17.30 -28.67 -41.77
N SER A 636 -17.58 -29.79 -41.11
CA SER A 636 -16.72 -30.98 -41.07
C SER A 636 -15.28 -30.65 -40.67
N ILE A 637 -15.08 -30.12 -39.45
CA ILE A 637 -13.78 -29.66 -38.95
C ILE A 637 -12.68 -30.72 -39.11
N ASN A 638 -11.54 -30.30 -39.63
CA ASN A 638 -10.36 -31.12 -39.91
C ASN A 638 -9.03 -30.36 -39.71
N GLU A 639 -9.10 -29.16 -39.12
CA GLU A 639 -7.97 -28.32 -38.74
C GLU A 639 -8.37 -27.38 -37.58
N ASN A 640 -7.38 -26.87 -36.84
CA ASN A 640 -7.63 -25.85 -35.82
C ASN A 640 -8.01 -24.52 -36.48
N VAL A 641 -9.16 -23.95 -36.08
CA VAL A 641 -9.69 -22.72 -36.66
C VAL A 641 -9.40 -21.54 -35.72
N ILE A 642 -8.58 -20.59 -36.18
CA ILE A 642 -8.31 -19.35 -35.45
C ILE A 642 -9.08 -18.20 -36.13
N GLN A 643 -10.01 -17.58 -35.41
CA GLN A 643 -10.89 -16.54 -35.97
C GLN A 643 -11.15 -15.39 -34.99
N ASN A 644 -10.59 -14.22 -35.26
CA ASN A 644 -10.84 -13.03 -34.45
C ASN A 644 -12.21 -12.40 -34.75
N ILE A 645 -12.80 -11.78 -33.73
CA ILE A 645 -14.12 -11.14 -33.70
C ILE A 645 -13.94 -9.67 -33.33
N GLU A 646 -14.75 -8.78 -33.92
CA GLU A 646 -14.86 -7.38 -33.53
C GLU A 646 -16.21 -7.11 -32.86
N LEU A 647 -16.20 -6.68 -31.61
CA LEU A 647 -17.34 -6.16 -30.84
C LEU A 647 -17.32 -4.62 -30.91
N ARG A 648 -18.44 -3.99 -31.26
CA ARG A 648 -18.60 -2.53 -31.12
C ARG A 648 -19.83 -2.23 -30.31
N ILE A 649 -19.73 -1.37 -29.31
CA ILE A 649 -20.81 -0.96 -28.41
C ILE A 649 -21.07 0.54 -28.63
N ASN A 650 -22.30 0.91 -28.99
CA ASN A 650 -22.72 2.31 -29.24
C ASN A 650 -23.59 2.86 -28.11
#